data_AF-A0AAV7IC32-F1
#
_entry.id   AF-A0AAV7IC32-F1
#
_cell.length_a   1.000
_cell.length_b   1.000
_cell.length_c   1.000
_cell.angle_alpha   90.00
_cell.angle_beta   90.00
_cell.angle_gamma   90.00
#
_symmetry.space_group_name_H-M   'P 1'
#
loop_
_entity.id
_entity.type
_entity.pdbx_description
1 polymer ?
#
loop_
_entity_poly.entity_id
_entity_poly.type
_entity_poly.pdbx_seq_one_letter_code
_entity_poly.pdbx_strand_id
1 'polypeptide(L)'
;MDPRLHRRAEPERNPRDTIVEWLNEATMGTNEVKVANLTKIQEYLINKSPQLMTTYLNEMLLFCSDRSADVRKTVAGFIEEAGDKTPDRIPQMLTPLLRLISDEVAAVSKRAVRASSRILRAALKWIVSSSSAVVTPEMETAWNQLSSLKAHIIKMIDSDNDGIRTQAVKFLEGVVLLQTHVDPDSPKRPDDFSLEDVPLTLKIARRRKLEEEANQVMDSLIKFHGSPHVSSVNLMACMGSLAQIAKMRPQFMTKVIEALQRLQSDLPPTLSDSQVTSVQKQLKTTLLALMKHPASIEHVQTIVKQLTQLGAKEQDIMKAYPKPEDIRRMKKRQAEAAAAASAAKRAKLETIIPTIPVEDPEPEVLPVIVKPELIELSESFIAERLSVEIATDLVLDSMTWVPDTMTAIFAREYQPSVSPDLQEQRQAVAKLLAAQIKQAKAKKIKNKDDDAVMEDLIKNPTITVAEAKRERKREKDREKEKEAKAVLEAEKSLAKRSRVKVLKLAEVTKPMSRDAKEKMLLMAVNRILRAEKSAIFGGVASARSKILTTLAATFKPHIREAVLRYISEDIRTRLDLALSWLYEEFALLQGFQRRTTLSSTPHEAPKQAYNFVLCTLVSAIDIIQGKDRDLLLSRLYFEAPLITDDAIEALKTISGDETRGLAPLNLLKEMVIRRPTKQLALLNVLLCHTGHEKALIREMSINLIVELYSRPELSKLIEEYAVMYLGFLRLPNPPEIVFGSDRGRETVEQLWSESTTRACLSLYLALLEKHQDLIHELARVYTSMPPDVKRIVLRLVENPVCSLGMASPQLLALVENCPKGAETLITRIIHILTERSPPSAELVSRVRELYQTRVSDVRFLIPVLNGLTKQEVIAALPKLIKLNNIVVKEVFNRLLGTLNNDTGVSHTSPLTPAELLIALHNIDSSKAELMNVIKATTLCFAEKQVFTQETLAVVIQHLVEINPLPTLLMRTVLQSLSSYPGLSGFVMNILQRLIMKQVWKFPKVWEGFVKCCQKLQPQSFAVVLQLPPQQLADAFKMSSGLKERLVSHIEQFTENQKAHISSGIMDVIQGKQVVDLHDDFDIAPPGDFSVDGKSDETPVADPSEPAPPGMD
;
A
#
# COMPACT_ATOMS: atom_id res chain seq x y z
N MET A 1 -0.38 -61.51 -73.54
CA MET A 1 -1.00 -60.24 -73.13
C MET A 1 -1.41 -60.38 -71.68
N ASP A 2 -0.81 -59.59 -70.79
CA ASP A 2 -1.13 -59.55 -69.35
C ASP A 2 -1.73 -58.16 -69.04
N PRO A 3 -2.89 -58.01 -68.36
CA PRO A 3 -3.62 -56.74 -68.22
C PRO A 3 -2.98 -55.71 -67.28
N ARG A 4 -1.75 -55.93 -66.83
CA ARG A 4 -1.04 -55.05 -65.87
C ARG A 4 -0.29 -53.88 -66.52
N LEU A 5 -0.33 -53.73 -67.84
CA LEU A 5 0.52 -52.77 -68.56
C LEU A 5 -0.15 -51.45 -68.97
N HIS A 6 -1.43 -51.21 -68.68
CA HIS A 6 -2.10 -49.94 -69.00
C HIS A 6 -2.86 -49.36 -67.80
N ARG A 7 -2.12 -48.82 -66.83
CA ARG A 7 -2.62 -47.73 -66.00
C ARG A 7 -1.71 -46.53 -66.28
N ARG A 8 -2.13 -45.66 -67.20
CA ARG A 8 -1.47 -44.36 -67.45
C ARG A 8 -1.33 -43.67 -66.08
N ALA A 9 -0.11 -43.33 -65.70
CA ALA A 9 0.11 -42.40 -64.60
C ALA A 9 -0.60 -41.09 -64.98
N GLU A 10 -1.55 -40.64 -64.16
CA GLU A 10 -2.05 -39.27 -64.27
C GLU A 10 -0.85 -38.32 -64.19
N PRO A 11 -0.83 -37.22 -64.97
CA PRO A 11 0.27 -36.27 -64.89
C PRO A 11 0.36 -35.77 -63.45
N GLU A 12 1.51 -35.97 -62.80
CA GLU A 12 1.74 -35.43 -61.45
C GLU A 12 1.47 -33.92 -61.48
N ARG A 13 0.35 -33.52 -60.87
CA ARG A 13 -0.04 -32.11 -60.76
C ARG A 13 1.11 -31.40 -60.05
N ASN A 14 1.61 -30.32 -60.66
CA ASN A 14 2.77 -29.59 -60.14
C ASN A 14 2.53 -29.27 -58.64
N PRO A 15 3.46 -29.66 -57.74
CA PRO A 15 3.29 -29.46 -56.31
C PRO A 15 3.04 -27.99 -55.93
N ARG A 16 3.58 -27.04 -56.70
CA ARG A 16 3.33 -25.61 -56.52
C ARG A 16 1.88 -25.24 -56.77
N ASP A 17 1.32 -25.68 -57.89
CA ASP A 17 -0.05 -25.36 -58.29
C ASP A 17 -1.06 -25.97 -57.29
N THR A 18 -0.75 -27.15 -56.77
CA THR A 18 -1.55 -27.84 -55.76
C THR A 18 -1.51 -27.12 -54.40
N ILE A 19 -0.35 -26.63 -53.97
CA ILE A 19 -0.22 -25.83 -52.73
C ILE A 19 -0.95 -24.50 -52.85
N VAL A 20 -0.85 -23.83 -54.01
CA VAL A 20 -1.56 -22.56 -54.26
C VAL A 20 -3.08 -22.78 -54.24
N GLU A 21 -3.58 -23.85 -54.86
CA GLU A 21 -4.99 -24.25 -54.81
C GLU A 21 -5.45 -24.45 -53.35
N TRP A 22 -4.71 -25.24 -52.56
CA TRP A 22 -5.05 -25.47 -51.15
C TRP A 22 -4.95 -24.23 -50.27
N LEU A 23 -4.01 -23.30 -50.54
CA LEU A 23 -3.89 -22.02 -49.82
C LEU A 23 -5.08 -21.10 -50.14
N ASN A 24 -5.50 -21.04 -51.41
CA ASN A 24 -6.67 -20.28 -51.82
C ASN A 24 -7.96 -20.85 -51.19
N GLU A 25 -8.11 -22.18 -51.22
CA GLU A 25 -9.20 -22.88 -50.54
C GLU A 25 -9.17 -22.66 -49.01
N ALA A 26 -7.99 -22.65 -48.39
CA ALA A 26 -7.83 -22.39 -46.96
C ALA A 26 -8.10 -20.92 -46.60
N THR A 27 -8.01 -19.98 -47.55
CA THR A 27 -8.35 -18.58 -47.30
C THR A 27 -9.86 -18.37 -47.28
N MET A 28 -10.59 -19.04 -48.17
CA MET A 28 -12.03 -18.85 -48.38
C MET A 28 -12.93 -19.93 -47.77
N GLY A 29 -12.37 -21.06 -47.34
CA GLY A 29 -13.10 -22.23 -46.86
C GLY A 29 -13.56 -22.15 -45.39
N THR A 30 -14.37 -23.13 -44.98
CA THR A 30 -14.82 -23.31 -43.59
C THR A 30 -13.66 -23.77 -42.69
N ASN A 31 -13.78 -23.59 -41.37
CA ASN A 31 -12.72 -23.90 -40.41
C ASN A 31 -12.15 -25.33 -40.55
N GLU A 32 -12.99 -26.33 -40.83
CA GLU A 32 -12.58 -27.73 -41.03
C GLU A 32 -11.76 -27.90 -42.32
N VAL A 33 -12.18 -27.26 -43.41
CA VAL A 33 -11.46 -27.26 -44.68
C VAL A 33 -10.12 -26.55 -44.54
N LYS A 34 -10.08 -25.42 -43.81
CA LYS A 34 -8.82 -24.71 -43.51
C LYS A 34 -7.82 -25.62 -42.81
N VAL A 35 -8.23 -26.27 -41.72
CA VAL A 35 -7.34 -27.18 -40.96
C VAL A 35 -6.89 -28.36 -41.82
N ALA A 36 -7.79 -28.98 -42.58
CA ALA A 36 -7.46 -30.11 -43.46
C ALA A 36 -6.45 -29.70 -44.54
N ASN A 37 -6.65 -28.56 -45.21
CA ASN A 37 -5.77 -28.08 -46.25
C ASN A 37 -4.43 -27.59 -45.71
N LEU A 38 -4.40 -26.88 -44.58
CA LEU A 38 -3.14 -26.49 -43.92
C LEU A 38 -2.32 -27.72 -43.48
N THR A 39 -2.97 -28.80 -43.03
CA THR A 39 -2.29 -30.05 -42.69
C THR A 39 -1.72 -30.74 -43.93
N LYS A 40 -2.44 -30.74 -45.06
CA LYS A 40 -1.92 -31.23 -46.34
C LYS A 40 -0.72 -30.40 -46.83
N ILE A 41 -0.82 -29.07 -46.74
CA ILE A 41 0.26 -28.16 -47.12
C ILE A 41 1.48 -28.41 -46.23
N GLN A 42 1.30 -28.57 -44.92
CA GLN A 42 2.37 -28.92 -43.98
C GLN A 42 3.11 -30.20 -44.41
N GLU A 43 2.38 -31.28 -44.73
CA GLU A 43 3.00 -32.54 -45.20
C GLU A 43 3.83 -32.33 -46.48
N TYR A 44 3.34 -31.51 -47.41
CA TYR A 44 4.07 -31.21 -48.64
C TYR A 44 5.30 -30.33 -48.41
N LEU A 45 5.19 -29.30 -47.58
CA LEU A 45 6.30 -28.38 -47.30
C LEU A 45 7.38 -29.02 -46.43
N ILE A 46 7.04 -29.94 -45.52
CA ILE A 46 7.97 -30.53 -44.57
C ILE A 46 8.55 -31.87 -45.08
N ASN A 47 7.75 -32.71 -45.72
CA ASN A 47 8.15 -34.09 -46.05
C ASN A 47 8.35 -34.33 -47.55
N LYS A 48 7.42 -33.88 -48.41
CA LYS A 48 7.47 -34.23 -49.84
C LYS A 48 8.35 -33.31 -50.69
N SER A 49 8.24 -31.99 -50.48
CA SER A 49 8.91 -30.97 -51.30
C SER A 49 9.50 -29.83 -50.44
N PRO A 50 10.56 -30.10 -49.64
CA PRO A 50 11.15 -29.12 -48.72
C PRO A 50 11.65 -27.83 -49.38
N GLN A 51 12.06 -27.89 -50.65
CA GLN A 51 12.45 -26.70 -51.42
C GLN A 51 11.35 -25.64 -51.57
N LEU A 52 10.08 -25.99 -51.36
CA LEU A 52 8.96 -25.05 -51.43
C LEU A 52 8.72 -24.32 -50.09
N MET A 53 9.36 -24.75 -49.00
CA MET A 53 9.24 -24.12 -47.68
C MET A 53 9.60 -22.64 -47.74
N THR A 54 10.68 -22.26 -48.41
CA THR A 54 11.12 -20.87 -48.50
C THR A 54 10.14 -19.96 -49.23
N THR A 55 9.31 -20.52 -50.11
CA THR A 55 8.36 -19.76 -50.92
C THR A 55 7.03 -19.56 -50.20
N TYR A 56 6.54 -20.57 -49.48
CA TYR A 56 5.19 -20.55 -48.89
C TYR A 56 5.15 -20.45 -47.35
N LEU A 57 6.31 -20.29 -46.70
CA LEU A 57 6.39 -20.18 -45.24
C LEU A 57 5.60 -18.99 -44.70
N ASN A 58 5.72 -17.81 -45.32
CA ASN A 58 5.04 -16.60 -44.83
C ASN A 58 3.52 -16.70 -44.98
N GLU A 59 3.05 -17.30 -46.06
CA GLU A 59 1.66 -17.57 -46.36
C GLU A 59 1.06 -18.52 -45.32
N MET A 60 1.78 -19.57 -44.93
CA MET A 60 1.38 -20.46 -43.83
C MET A 60 1.36 -19.73 -42.49
N LEU A 61 2.34 -18.86 -42.21
CA LEU A 61 2.42 -18.12 -40.95
C LEU A 61 1.34 -17.04 -40.82
N LEU A 62 0.78 -16.52 -41.92
CA LEU A 62 -0.29 -15.52 -41.90
C LEU A 62 -1.55 -16.01 -41.16
N PHE A 63 -1.82 -17.32 -41.22
CA PHE A 63 -2.92 -17.97 -40.50
C PHE A 63 -2.77 -17.94 -38.97
N CYS A 64 -1.65 -17.46 -38.42
CA CYS A 64 -1.54 -17.19 -36.98
C CYS A 64 -2.52 -16.12 -36.48
N SER A 65 -3.05 -15.28 -37.37
CA SER A 65 -4.06 -14.25 -37.07
C SER A 65 -5.50 -14.69 -37.45
N ASP A 66 -5.72 -15.95 -37.83
CA ASP A 66 -7.05 -16.45 -38.19
C ASP A 66 -7.98 -16.44 -36.97
N ARG A 67 -9.28 -16.22 -37.19
CA ARG A 67 -10.29 -16.18 -36.11
C ARG A 67 -10.47 -17.55 -35.44
N SER A 68 -10.24 -18.64 -36.16
CA SER A 68 -10.42 -20.00 -35.64
C SER A 68 -9.25 -20.46 -34.77
N ALA A 69 -9.54 -20.86 -33.54
CA ALA A 69 -8.54 -21.41 -32.62
C ALA A 69 -7.90 -22.72 -33.13
N ASP A 70 -8.65 -23.55 -33.87
CA ASP A 70 -8.10 -24.80 -34.42
C ASP A 70 -7.14 -24.56 -35.58
N VAL A 71 -7.38 -23.51 -36.38
CA VAL A 71 -6.43 -23.04 -37.39
C VAL A 71 -5.15 -22.54 -36.73
N ARG A 72 -5.26 -21.66 -35.73
CA ARG A 72 -4.09 -21.15 -34.99
C ARG A 72 -3.29 -22.25 -34.27
N LYS A 73 -3.97 -23.26 -33.71
CA LYS A 73 -3.34 -24.48 -33.16
C LYS A 73 -2.58 -25.29 -34.22
N THR A 74 -3.16 -25.41 -35.42
CA THR A 74 -2.53 -26.11 -36.55
C THR A 74 -1.26 -25.38 -36.98
N VAL A 75 -1.30 -24.04 -37.06
CA VAL A 75 -0.12 -23.20 -37.33
C VAL A 75 0.95 -23.35 -36.26
N ALA A 76 0.59 -23.40 -34.97
CA ALA A 76 1.55 -23.68 -33.90
C ALA A 76 2.20 -25.06 -34.04
N GLY A 77 1.47 -26.06 -34.53
CA GLY A 77 2.00 -27.39 -34.84
C GLY A 77 2.91 -27.39 -36.06
N PHE A 78 2.55 -26.65 -37.10
CA PHE A 78 3.41 -26.43 -38.27
C PHE A 78 4.73 -25.76 -37.88
N ILE A 79 4.70 -24.71 -37.05
CA ILE A 79 5.92 -24.05 -36.55
C ILE A 79 6.83 -25.06 -35.84
N GLU A 80 6.28 -25.92 -34.98
CA GLU A 80 7.06 -26.95 -34.27
C GLU A 80 7.81 -27.88 -35.23
N GLU A 81 7.13 -28.46 -36.21
CA GLU A 81 7.74 -29.41 -37.14
C GLU A 81 8.66 -28.74 -38.16
N ALA A 82 8.28 -27.57 -38.65
CA ALA A 82 9.09 -26.80 -39.60
C ALA A 82 10.38 -26.29 -38.95
N GLY A 83 10.32 -25.81 -37.70
CA GLY A 83 11.52 -25.36 -36.99
C GLY A 83 12.49 -26.49 -36.62
N ASP A 84 11.99 -27.71 -36.42
CA ASP A 84 12.83 -28.89 -36.16
C ASP A 84 13.57 -29.37 -37.43
N LYS A 85 12.89 -29.35 -38.58
CA LYS A 85 13.48 -29.80 -39.86
C LYS A 85 14.25 -28.73 -40.63
N THR A 86 13.84 -27.46 -40.51
CA THR A 86 14.49 -26.30 -41.15
C THR A 86 14.88 -25.23 -40.12
N PRO A 87 15.92 -25.47 -39.29
CA PRO A 87 16.27 -24.56 -38.19
C PRO A 87 16.74 -23.17 -38.65
N ASP A 88 17.24 -23.04 -39.88
CA ASP A 88 17.64 -21.77 -40.51
C ASP A 88 16.48 -20.78 -40.67
N ARG A 89 15.24 -21.26 -40.66
CA ARG A 89 14.02 -20.44 -40.82
C ARG A 89 13.31 -20.11 -39.52
N ILE A 90 13.82 -20.59 -38.38
CA ILE A 90 13.30 -20.24 -37.05
C ILE A 90 13.14 -18.71 -36.85
N PRO A 91 14.07 -17.82 -37.28
CA PRO A 91 13.90 -16.38 -37.08
C PRO A 91 12.56 -15.82 -37.61
N GLN A 92 12.03 -16.38 -38.70
CA GLN A 92 10.76 -15.94 -39.30
C GLN A 92 9.54 -16.46 -38.53
N MET A 93 9.70 -17.58 -37.81
CA MET A 93 8.62 -18.23 -37.04
C MET A 93 8.49 -17.71 -35.60
N LEU A 94 9.53 -17.07 -35.05
CA LEU A 94 9.54 -16.63 -33.65
C LEU A 94 8.52 -15.55 -33.33
N THR A 95 8.32 -14.57 -34.22
CA THR A 95 7.30 -13.51 -34.02
C THR A 95 5.87 -14.07 -34.03
N PRO A 96 5.45 -14.90 -35.02
CA PRO A 96 4.18 -15.62 -34.94
C PRO A 96 4.04 -16.49 -33.69
N LEU A 97 5.10 -17.20 -33.29
CA LEU A 97 5.07 -18.05 -32.10
C LEU A 97 4.88 -17.24 -30.81
N LEU A 98 5.56 -16.10 -30.66
CA LEU A 98 5.35 -15.16 -29.55
C LEU A 98 3.91 -14.66 -29.48
N ARG A 99 3.29 -14.36 -30.63
CA ARG A 99 1.87 -13.99 -30.70
C ARG A 99 0.96 -15.13 -30.21
N LEU A 100 1.20 -16.35 -30.66
CA LEU A 100 0.37 -17.52 -30.32
C LEU A 100 0.50 -17.95 -28.85
N ILE A 101 1.58 -17.59 -28.16
CA ILE A 101 1.72 -17.83 -26.71
C ILE A 101 0.84 -16.88 -25.91
N SER A 102 0.73 -15.63 -26.35
CA SER A 102 -0.14 -14.60 -25.76
C SER A 102 -1.59 -14.67 -26.29
N ASP A 103 -1.99 -15.78 -26.89
CA ASP A 103 -3.34 -15.96 -27.43
C ASP A 103 -4.39 -16.02 -26.32
N GLU A 104 -5.54 -15.36 -26.54
CA GLU A 104 -6.66 -15.33 -25.61
C GLU A 104 -7.22 -16.75 -25.34
N VAL A 105 -7.12 -17.65 -26.32
CA VAL A 105 -7.62 -19.02 -26.19
C VAL A 105 -6.53 -19.91 -25.59
N ALA A 106 -6.76 -20.36 -24.36
CA ALA A 106 -5.80 -21.20 -23.61
C ALA A 106 -5.38 -22.48 -24.36
N ALA A 107 -6.23 -23.07 -25.20
CA ALA A 107 -5.86 -24.23 -26.00
C ALA A 107 -4.77 -23.93 -27.05
N VAL A 108 -4.78 -22.73 -27.64
CA VAL A 108 -3.76 -22.26 -28.58
C VAL A 108 -2.46 -21.98 -27.83
N SER A 109 -2.54 -21.21 -26.73
CA SER A 109 -1.38 -20.90 -25.88
C SER A 109 -0.68 -22.16 -25.37
N LYS A 110 -1.43 -23.17 -24.89
CA LYS A 110 -0.87 -24.49 -24.50
C LYS A 110 -0.14 -25.19 -25.65
N ARG A 111 -0.69 -25.17 -26.87
CA ARG A 111 -0.06 -25.77 -28.05
C ARG A 111 1.22 -25.03 -28.44
N ALA A 112 1.22 -23.71 -28.33
CA ALA A 112 2.36 -22.84 -28.63
C ALA A 112 3.50 -23.02 -27.61
N VAL A 113 3.21 -23.08 -26.30
CA VAL A 113 4.21 -23.37 -25.25
C VAL A 113 4.88 -24.73 -25.49
N ARG A 114 4.11 -25.75 -25.90
CA ARG A 114 4.66 -27.06 -26.27
C ARG A 114 5.59 -26.96 -27.49
N ALA A 115 5.18 -26.24 -28.53
CA ALA A 115 6.01 -26.01 -29.73
C ALA A 115 7.33 -25.30 -29.37
N SER A 116 7.27 -24.28 -28.51
CA SER A 116 8.44 -23.52 -28.04
C SER A 116 9.53 -24.39 -27.40
N SER A 117 9.16 -25.49 -26.75
CA SER A 117 10.14 -26.42 -26.16
C SER A 117 11.05 -27.06 -27.22
N ARG A 118 10.47 -27.46 -28.36
CA ARG A 118 11.24 -28.01 -29.48
C ARG A 118 12.01 -26.93 -30.23
N ILE A 119 11.37 -25.77 -30.47
CA ILE A 119 12.01 -24.63 -31.14
C ILE A 119 13.24 -24.14 -30.38
N LEU A 120 13.19 -24.08 -29.04
CA LEU A 120 14.34 -23.68 -28.23
C LEU A 120 15.53 -24.64 -28.43
N ARG A 121 15.27 -25.96 -28.44
CA ARG A 121 16.30 -26.98 -28.69
C ARG A 121 16.87 -26.87 -30.10
N ALA A 122 16.01 -26.81 -31.12
CA ALA A 122 16.42 -26.74 -32.51
C ALA A 122 17.22 -25.47 -32.81
N ALA A 123 16.77 -24.31 -32.29
CA ALA A 123 17.46 -23.05 -32.47
C ALA A 123 18.84 -23.02 -31.79
N LEU A 124 18.95 -23.56 -30.57
CA LEU A 124 20.22 -23.60 -29.85
C LEU A 124 21.22 -24.53 -30.54
N LYS A 125 20.77 -25.70 -31.01
CA LYS A 125 21.57 -26.60 -31.86
C LYS A 125 22.03 -25.90 -33.13
N TRP A 126 21.14 -25.22 -33.85
CA TRP A 126 21.47 -24.48 -35.07
C TRP A 126 22.52 -23.39 -34.82
N ILE A 127 22.30 -22.54 -33.82
CA ILE A 127 23.24 -21.46 -33.45
C ILE A 127 24.64 -22.01 -33.12
N VAL A 128 24.70 -23.18 -32.49
CA VAL A 128 25.94 -23.86 -32.13
C VAL A 128 26.62 -24.52 -33.34
N SER A 129 25.84 -25.21 -34.19
CA SER A 129 26.33 -25.95 -35.34
C SER A 129 26.80 -25.06 -36.49
N SER A 130 26.27 -23.84 -36.63
CA SER A 130 26.72 -22.88 -37.64
C SER A 130 28.06 -22.21 -37.27
N SER A 131 29.04 -23.00 -36.81
CA SER A 131 30.40 -22.64 -36.33
C SER A 131 31.31 -21.90 -37.35
N SER A 132 30.76 -20.96 -38.10
CA SER A 132 31.48 -19.79 -38.60
C SER A 132 31.83 -18.90 -37.41
N ALA A 133 33.06 -18.40 -37.35
CA ALA A 133 33.51 -17.45 -36.34
C ALA A 133 32.73 -16.12 -36.32
N VAL A 134 31.76 -15.95 -37.22
CA VAL A 134 30.94 -14.76 -37.41
C VAL A 134 29.49 -15.10 -37.08
N VAL A 135 29.02 -14.61 -35.93
CA VAL A 135 27.59 -14.55 -35.59
C VAL A 135 26.90 -13.64 -36.59
N THR A 136 25.86 -14.13 -37.28
CA THR A 136 25.06 -13.30 -38.20
C THR A 136 24.07 -12.41 -37.42
N PRO A 137 23.68 -11.25 -37.95
CA PRO A 137 22.67 -10.40 -37.31
C PRO A 137 21.31 -11.10 -37.16
N GLU A 138 20.99 -12.02 -38.07
CA GLU A 138 19.78 -12.85 -38.01
C GLU A 138 19.81 -13.81 -36.81
N MET A 139 20.96 -14.43 -36.52
CA MET A 139 21.15 -15.27 -35.34
C MET A 139 21.03 -14.49 -34.03
N GLU A 140 21.59 -13.28 -33.98
CA GLU A 140 21.46 -12.41 -32.81
C GLU A 140 20.00 -11.98 -32.58
N THR A 141 19.30 -11.60 -33.65
CA THR A 141 17.88 -11.25 -33.61
C THR A 141 17.03 -12.43 -33.13
N ALA A 142 17.26 -13.62 -33.69
CA ALA A 142 16.55 -14.83 -33.30
C ALA A 142 16.83 -15.21 -31.83
N TRP A 143 18.08 -15.09 -31.38
CA TRP A 143 18.43 -15.36 -29.99
C TRP A 143 17.79 -14.39 -28.99
N ASN A 144 17.70 -13.10 -29.35
CA ASN A 144 17.01 -12.10 -28.55
C ASN A 144 15.50 -12.41 -28.45
N GLN A 145 14.87 -12.78 -29.57
CA GLN A 145 13.46 -13.18 -29.59
C GLN A 145 13.22 -14.48 -28.80
N LEU A 146 14.10 -15.48 -28.90
CA LEU A 146 14.07 -16.70 -28.08
C LEU A 146 14.27 -16.43 -26.60
N SER A 147 15.11 -15.47 -26.25
CA SER A 147 15.30 -15.04 -24.86
C SER A 147 14.03 -14.37 -24.31
N SER A 148 13.36 -13.54 -25.13
CA SER A 148 12.03 -12.99 -24.81
C SER A 148 10.97 -14.08 -24.65
N LEU A 149 10.95 -15.06 -25.56
CA LEU A 149 10.08 -16.24 -25.53
C LEU A 149 10.23 -17.01 -24.21
N LYS A 150 11.47 -17.33 -23.83
CA LYS A 150 11.78 -18.00 -22.56
C LYS A 150 11.29 -17.18 -21.37
N ALA A 151 11.61 -15.90 -21.32
CA ALA A 151 11.21 -15.02 -20.22
C ALA A 151 9.68 -14.92 -20.10
N HIS A 152 8.95 -14.93 -21.21
CA HIS A 152 7.49 -14.93 -21.21
C HIS A 152 6.94 -16.25 -20.65
N ILE A 153 7.40 -17.41 -21.13
CA ILE A 153 6.93 -18.72 -20.65
C ILE A 153 7.30 -18.98 -19.18
N ILE A 154 8.45 -18.49 -18.71
CA ILE A 154 8.82 -18.55 -17.28
C ILE A 154 7.76 -17.86 -16.41
N LYS A 155 7.25 -16.70 -16.82
CA LYS A 155 6.19 -15.99 -16.10
C LYS A 155 4.84 -16.70 -16.16
N MET A 156 4.59 -17.53 -17.17
CA MET A 156 3.34 -18.29 -17.31
C MET A 156 3.18 -19.42 -16.28
N ILE A 157 4.22 -19.71 -15.47
CA ILE A 157 4.09 -20.60 -14.32
C ILE A 157 3.07 -20.08 -13.29
N ASP A 158 2.87 -18.75 -13.25
CA ASP A 158 1.90 -18.05 -12.40
C ASP A 158 0.58 -17.72 -13.14
N SER A 159 0.34 -18.30 -14.33
CA SER A 159 -0.91 -18.09 -15.09
C SER A 159 -2.13 -18.59 -14.33
N ASP A 160 -3.29 -17.95 -14.49
CA ASP A 160 -4.56 -18.40 -13.89
C ASP A 160 -5.06 -19.73 -14.48
N ASN A 161 -4.65 -20.07 -15.70
CA ASN A 161 -5.09 -21.31 -16.35
C ASN A 161 -4.23 -22.52 -15.94
N ASP A 162 -4.86 -23.50 -15.29
CA ASP A 162 -4.18 -24.69 -14.77
C ASP A 162 -3.40 -25.47 -15.83
N GLY A 163 -3.97 -25.62 -17.04
CA GLY A 163 -3.34 -26.35 -18.13
C GLY A 163 -2.16 -25.61 -18.76
N ILE A 164 -2.16 -24.27 -18.74
CA ILE A 164 -1.01 -23.46 -19.18
C ILE A 164 0.16 -23.67 -18.21
N ARG A 165 -0.09 -23.60 -16.89
CA ARG A 165 0.93 -23.87 -15.87
C ARG A 165 1.56 -25.25 -16.06
N THR A 166 0.77 -26.27 -16.41
CA THR A 166 1.29 -27.62 -16.66
C THR A 166 2.26 -27.65 -17.86
N GLN A 167 1.93 -26.94 -18.94
CA GLN A 167 2.82 -26.86 -20.10
C GLN A 167 4.07 -26.01 -19.81
N ALA A 168 3.93 -24.93 -19.04
CA ALA A 168 5.04 -24.10 -18.62
C ALA A 168 6.05 -24.92 -17.80
N VAL A 169 5.60 -25.72 -16.83
CA VAL A 169 6.47 -26.63 -16.05
C VAL A 169 7.28 -27.56 -16.95
N LYS A 170 6.67 -28.13 -18.01
CA LYS A 170 7.38 -28.98 -18.98
C LYS A 170 8.38 -28.22 -19.85
N PHE A 171 8.07 -26.98 -20.21
CA PHE A 171 9.02 -26.12 -20.90
C PHE A 171 10.24 -25.82 -20.02
N LEU A 172 10.01 -25.47 -18.75
CA LEU A 172 11.07 -25.17 -17.78
C LEU A 172 11.97 -26.38 -17.49
N GLU A 173 11.39 -27.59 -17.43
CA GLU A 173 12.15 -28.84 -17.40
C GLU A 173 13.16 -28.90 -18.56
N GLY A 174 12.70 -28.61 -19.79
CA GLY A 174 13.54 -28.58 -20.98
C GLY A 174 14.64 -27.52 -20.91
N VAL A 175 14.34 -26.33 -20.39
CA VAL A 175 15.31 -25.23 -20.22
C VAL A 175 16.46 -25.68 -19.29
N VAL A 176 16.14 -26.23 -18.12
CA VAL A 176 17.16 -26.70 -17.16
C VAL A 176 18.04 -27.79 -17.78
N LEU A 177 17.45 -28.75 -18.50
CA LEU A 177 18.21 -29.84 -19.11
C LEU A 177 19.14 -29.35 -20.23
N LEU A 178 18.69 -28.40 -21.06
CA LEU A 178 19.49 -27.85 -22.17
C LEU A 178 20.64 -26.95 -21.69
N GLN A 179 20.43 -26.25 -20.57
CA GLN A 179 21.32 -25.19 -20.09
C GLN A 179 22.13 -25.60 -18.86
N THR A 180 22.38 -26.89 -18.65
CA THR A 180 23.25 -27.41 -17.59
C THR A 180 24.28 -28.41 -18.12
N HIS A 181 25.35 -28.61 -17.36
CA HIS A 181 26.39 -29.59 -17.66
C HIS A 181 25.92 -31.02 -17.35
N VAL A 182 26.46 -32.00 -18.07
CA VAL A 182 26.16 -33.42 -17.85
C VAL A 182 27.10 -33.95 -16.77
N ASP A 183 26.57 -34.70 -15.80
CA ASP A 183 27.39 -35.34 -14.77
C ASP A 183 27.86 -36.74 -15.23
N PRO A 184 28.96 -37.28 -14.68
CA PRO A 184 29.42 -38.64 -14.98
C PRO A 184 28.38 -39.74 -14.69
N ASP A 185 27.44 -39.46 -13.78
CA ASP A 185 26.38 -40.38 -13.38
C ASP A 185 25.07 -40.16 -14.17
N SER A 186 25.04 -39.22 -15.12
CA SER A 186 23.89 -39.01 -16.00
C SER A 186 23.73 -40.17 -17.00
N PRO A 187 22.49 -40.61 -17.28
CA PRO A 187 22.22 -41.64 -18.28
C PRO A 187 22.52 -41.13 -19.69
N LYS A 188 23.37 -41.84 -20.44
CA LYS A 188 23.72 -41.47 -21.82
C LYS A 188 22.52 -41.69 -22.76
N ARG A 189 22.06 -40.63 -23.42
CA ARG A 189 21.03 -40.69 -24.48
C ARG A 189 21.62 -40.19 -25.81
N PRO A 190 21.28 -40.80 -26.95
CA PRO A 190 21.88 -40.49 -28.25
C PRO A 190 21.54 -39.09 -28.81
N ASP A 191 20.52 -38.40 -28.27
CA ASP A 191 20.10 -37.06 -28.69
C ASP A 191 20.06 -36.04 -27.52
N ASP A 192 20.89 -36.27 -26.48
CA ASP A 192 21.01 -35.29 -25.38
C ASP A 192 21.87 -34.09 -25.82
N PHE A 193 21.42 -32.89 -25.48
CA PHE A 193 22.13 -31.64 -25.76
C PHE A 193 22.35 -30.91 -24.44
N SER A 194 23.54 -30.39 -24.23
CA SER A 194 23.99 -29.80 -22.97
C SER A 194 24.89 -28.57 -23.18
N LEU A 195 25.31 -27.95 -22.08
CA LEU A 195 26.29 -26.86 -22.14
C LEU A 195 27.68 -27.29 -22.64
N GLU A 196 28.00 -28.59 -22.63
CA GLU A 196 29.28 -29.09 -23.18
C GLU A 196 29.36 -28.88 -24.69
N ASP A 197 28.22 -29.00 -25.37
CA ASP A 197 28.06 -28.86 -26.81
C ASP A 197 28.17 -27.40 -27.28
N VAL A 198 27.95 -26.42 -26.40
CA VAL A 198 27.96 -24.98 -26.73
C VAL A 198 29.40 -24.47 -26.79
N PRO A 199 29.97 -23.96 -27.89
CA PRO A 199 31.37 -23.53 -27.92
C PRO A 199 31.68 -22.35 -26.99
N LEU A 200 32.85 -22.34 -26.34
CA LEU A 200 33.29 -21.22 -25.48
C LEU A 200 33.49 -19.91 -26.25
N THR A 201 33.69 -20.00 -27.57
CA THR A 201 33.85 -18.85 -28.48
C THR A 201 32.53 -18.15 -28.83
N LEU A 202 31.39 -18.76 -28.54
CA LEU A 202 30.07 -18.23 -28.87
C LEU A 202 29.68 -17.09 -27.91
N LYS A 203 29.67 -15.85 -28.41
CA LYS A 203 29.39 -14.65 -27.60
C LYS A 203 27.90 -14.43 -27.29
N ILE A 204 27.00 -14.85 -28.18
CA ILE A 204 25.54 -14.62 -28.02
C ILE A 204 24.92 -15.49 -26.92
N ALA A 205 25.35 -16.74 -26.80
CA ALA A 205 24.84 -17.71 -25.83
C ALA A 205 25.98 -18.22 -24.94
N ARG A 206 26.41 -17.40 -23.96
CA ARG A 206 27.52 -17.71 -23.05
C ARG A 206 27.13 -18.80 -22.05
N ARG A 207 27.91 -19.90 -21.97
CA ARG A 207 27.69 -21.04 -21.05
C ARG A 207 27.32 -20.60 -19.63
N ARG A 208 28.14 -19.75 -19.01
CA ARG A 208 27.92 -19.25 -17.64
C ARG A 208 26.55 -18.56 -17.46
N LYS A 209 26.13 -17.75 -18.44
CA LYS A 209 24.84 -17.04 -18.35
C LYS A 209 23.66 -18.02 -18.49
N LEU A 210 23.80 -19.01 -19.38
CA LEU A 210 22.80 -20.07 -19.55
C LEU A 210 22.69 -20.92 -18.28
N GLU A 211 23.82 -21.24 -17.65
CA GLU A 211 23.85 -22.00 -16.39
C GLU A 211 23.23 -21.22 -15.22
N GLU A 212 23.53 -19.92 -15.10
CA GLU A 212 22.89 -19.04 -14.11
C GLU A 212 21.36 -18.97 -14.31
N GLU A 213 20.90 -18.86 -15.56
CA GLU A 213 19.47 -18.90 -15.93
C GLU A 213 18.83 -20.24 -15.57
N ALA A 214 19.48 -21.36 -15.88
CA ALA A 214 18.99 -22.70 -15.55
C ALA A 214 18.83 -22.91 -14.04
N ASN A 215 19.78 -22.43 -13.23
CA ASN A 215 19.70 -22.49 -11.78
C ASN A 215 18.52 -21.68 -11.23
N GLN A 216 18.28 -20.47 -11.78
CA GLN A 216 17.11 -19.67 -11.41
C GLN A 216 15.78 -20.34 -11.79
N VAL A 217 15.73 -20.99 -12.96
CA VAL A 217 14.55 -21.76 -13.39
C VAL A 217 14.34 -22.97 -12.48
N MET A 218 15.41 -23.67 -12.08
CA MET A 218 15.33 -24.78 -11.14
C MET A 218 14.79 -24.34 -9.78
N ASP A 219 15.28 -23.23 -9.23
CA ASP A 219 14.78 -22.68 -7.97
C ASP A 219 13.31 -22.23 -8.08
N SER A 220 12.89 -21.72 -9.24
CA SER A 220 11.49 -21.39 -9.53
C SER A 220 10.58 -22.62 -9.57
N LEU A 221 11.04 -23.73 -10.15
CA LEU A 221 10.32 -25.01 -10.13
C LEU A 221 10.18 -25.57 -8.71
N ILE A 222 11.23 -25.51 -7.89
CA ILE A 222 11.19 -25.94 -6.48
C ILE A 222 10.21 -25.07 -5.68
N LYS A 223 10.24 -23.75 -5.89
CA LYS A 223 9.29 -22.82 -5.25
C LYS A 223 7.84 -23.12 -5.65
N PHE A 224 7.59 -23.38 -6.93
CA PHE A 224 6.27 -23.75 -7.43
C PHE A 224 5.77 -25.07 -6.84
N HIS A 225 6.64 -26.07 -6.74
CA HIS A 225 6.34 -27.36 -6.11
C HIS A 225 5.95 -27.24 -4.63
N GLY A 226 6.55 -26.30 -3.89
CA GLY A 226 6.26 -26.04 -2.48
C GLY A 226 5.16 -25.01 -2.20
N SER A 227 4.41 -24.57 -3.21
CA SER A 227 3.37 -23.55 -3.05
C SER A 227 2.11 -24.09 -2.34
N PRO A 228 1.51 -23.36 -1.38
CA PRO A 228 0.33 -23.83 -0.65
C PRO A 228 -0.96 -23.89 -1.49
N HIS A 229 -0.97 -23.28 -2.68
CA HIS A 229 -2.15 -23.20 -3.56
C HIS A 229 -1.97 -23.90 -4.90
N VAL A 230 -0.93 -24.72 -5.05
CA VAL A 230 -0.70 -25.49 -6.27
C VAL A 230 -1.79 -26.55 -6.46
N SER A 231 -2.28 -26.72 -7.69
CA SER A 231 -3.26 -27.77 -8.00
C SER A 231 -2.63 -29.16 -8.01
N SER A 232 -3.44 -30.20 -7.78
CA SER A 232 -2.98 -31.60 -7.79
C SER A 232 -2.28 -32.00 -9.10
N VAL A 233 -2.83 -31.59 -10.25
CA VAL A 233 -2.28 -31.90 -11.59
C VAL A 233 -0.92 -31.22 -11.78
N ASN A 234 -0.82 -29.94 -11.43
CA ASN A 234 0.43 -29.18 -11.57
C ASN A 234 1.50 -29.64 -10.58
N LEU A 235 1.11 -30.01 -9.36
CA LEU A 235 2.02 -30.57 -8.37
C LEU A 235 2.61 -31.91 -8.85
N MET A 236 1.77 -32.82 -9.34
CA MET A 236 2.24 -34.10 -9.90
C MET A 236 3.10 -33.91 -11.15
N ALA A 237 2.73 -32.97 -12.03
CA ALA A 237 3.52 -32.65 -13.22
C ALA A 237 4.90 -32.08 -12.84
N CYS A 238 4.95 -31.15 -11.89
CA CYS A 238 6.18 -30.55 -11.38
C CYS A 238 7.06 -31.57 -10.67
N MET A 239 6.47 -32.43 -9.83
CA MET A 239 7.16 -33.55 -9.18
C MET A 239 7.82 -34.48 -10.21
N GLY A 240 7.09 -34.83 -11.28
CA GLY A 240 7.64 -35.62 -12.38
C GLY A 240 8.78 -34.92 -13.12
N SER A 241 8.67 -33.60 -13.33
CA SER A 241 9.71 -32.78 -13.95
C SER A 241 10.97 -32.65 -13.08
N LEU A 242 10.83 -32.39 -11.79
CA LEU A 242 11.94 -32.35 -10.84
C LEU A 242 12.68 -33.70 -10.77
N ALA A 243 11.93 -34.80 -10.75
CA ALA A 243 12.51 -36.13 -10.76
C ALA A 243 13.26 -36.42 -12.07
N GLN A 244 12.74 -35.95 -13.21
CA GLN A 244 13.41 -36.11 -14.48
C GLN A 244 14.67 -35.26 -14.58
N ILE A 245 14.66 -34.03 -14.04
CA ILE A 245 15.85 -33.19 -13.91
C ILE A 245 16.91 -33.89 -13.05
N ALA A 246 16.55 -34.39 -11.86
CA ALA A 246 17.49 -35.07 -10.97
C ALA A 246 18.12 -36.33 -11.59
N LYS A 247 17.36 -37.09 -12.40
CA LYS A 247 17.89 -38.25 -13.11
C LYS A 247 18.85 -37.88 -14.23
N MET A 248 18.52 -36.83 -14.99
CA MET A 248 19.34 -36.41 -16.14
C MET A 248 20.53 -35.53 -15.72
N ARG A 249 20.40 -34.82 -14.61
CA ARG A 249 21.37 -33.86 -14.03
C ARG A 249 21.51 -34.10 -12.51
N PRO A 250 22.24 -35.15 -12.11
CA PRO A 250 22.48 -35.54 -10.72
C PRO A 250 22.94 -34.44 -9.77
N GLN A 251 23.58 -33.36 -10.25
CA GLN A 251 23.91 -32.18 -9.46
C GLN A 251 22.71 -31.57 -8.70
N PHE A 252 21.48 -31.78 -9.19
CA PHE A 252 20.26 -31.32 -8.52
C PHE A 252 19.59 -32.36 -7.60
N MET A 253 20.16 -33.58 -7.49
CA MET A 253 19.57 -34.69 -6.76
C MET A 253 19.25 -34.32 -5.30
N THR A 254 20.20 -33.70 -4.59
CA THR A 254 20.02 -33.26 -3.20
C THR A 254 18.85 -32.28 -3.07
N LYS A 255 18.83 -31.20 -3.88
CA LYS A 255 17.75 -30.21 -3.88
C LYS A 255 16.37 -30.83 -4.16
N VAL A 256 16.30 -31.79 -5.08
CA VAL A 256 15.04 -32.46 -5.43
C VAL A 256 14.56 -33.36 -4.29
N ILE A 257 15.44 -34.14 -3.68
CA ILE A 257 15.07 -35.01 -2.56
C ILE A 257 14.58 -34.19 -1.35
N GLU A 258 15.25 -33.07 -1.04
CA GLU A 258 14.80 -32.13 -0.02
C GLU A 258 13.42 -31.53 -0.33
N ALA A 259 13.16 -31.17 -1.59
CA ALA A 259 11.86 -30.65 -2.01
C ALA A 259 10.74 -31.71 -1.88
N LEU A 260 11.01 -32.96 -2.24
CA LEU A 260 10.09 -34.08 -2.06
C LEU A 260 9.84 -34.39 -0.58
N GLN A 261 10.87 -34.28 0.26
CA GLN A 261 10.76 -34.44 1.71
C GLN A 261 9.83 -33.39 2.31
N ARG A 262 10.02 -32.13 1.93
CA ARG A 262 9.23 -31.01 2.44
C ARG A 262 7.75 -31.17 2.08
N LEU A 263 7.45 -31.59 0.85
CA LEU A 263 6.09 -31.86 0.42
C LEU A 263 5.43 -32.98 1.24
N GLN A 264 6.18 -34.01 1.61
CA GLN A 264 5.64 -35.09 2.45
C GLN A 264 5.25 -34.61 3.85
N SER A 265 6.05 -33.71 4.44
CA SER A 265 5.76 -33.13 5.76
C SER A 265 4.68 -32.06 5.75
N ASP A 266 4.46 -31.40 4.61
CA ASP A 266 3.62 -30.21 4.48
C ASP A 266 2.89 -30.25 3.12
N LEU A 267 1.79 -31.01 3.07
CA LEU A 267 0.94 -31.14 1.88
C LEU A 267 0.04 -29.90 1.75
N PRO A 268 -0.16 -29.36 0.53
CA PRO A 268 -1.01 -28.19 0.33
C PRO A 268 -2.44 -28.41 0.87
N PRO A 269 -2.97 -27.50 1.70
CA PRO A 269 -4.27 -27.67 2.37
C PRO A 269 -5.46 -27.55 1.40
N THR A 270 -5.23 -27.12 0.15
CA THR A 270 -6.26 -26.95 -0.88
C THR A 270 -6.63 -28.26 -1.60
N LEU A 271 -5.90 -29.35 -1.35
CA LEU A 271 -6.12 -30.64 -2.00
C LEU A 271 -7.23 -31.44 -1.29
N SER A 272 -8.15 -32.02 -2.06
CA SER A 272 -9.13 -32.97 -1.52
C SER A 272 -8.47 -34.29 -1.12
N ASP A 273 -9.10 -35.09 -0.26
CA ASP A 273 -8.56 -36.39 0.18
C ASP A 273 -8.20 -37.33 -0.97
N SER A 274 -9.02 -37.34 -2.03
CA SER A 274 -8.76 -38.12 -3.26
C SER A 274 -7.54 -37.60 -4.03
N GLN A 275 -7.32 -36.28 -4.02
CA GLN A 275 -6.14 -35.65 -4.61
C GLN A 275 -4.89 -35.88 -3.78
N VAL A 276 -4.98 -35.78 -2.45
CA VAL A 276 -3.87 -36.10 -1.52
C VAL A 276 -3.41 -37.53 -1.73
N THR A 277 -4.35 -38.49 -1.82
CA THR A 277 -4.03 -39.90 -2.10
C THR A 277 -3.30 -40.06 -3.45
N SER A 278 -3.73 -39.32 -4.48
CA SER A 278 -3.12 -39.33 -5.81
C SER A 278 -1.69 -38.75 -5.78
N VAL A 279 -1.49 -37.64 -5.08
CA VAL A 279 -0.18 -36.98 -4.90
C VAL A 279 0.77 -37.88 -4.10
N GLN A 280 0.32 -38.50 -3.02
CA GLN A 280 1.12 -39.43 -2.21
C GLN A 280 1.51 -40.69 -3.01
N LYS A 281 0.59 -41.23 -3.83
CA LYS A 281 0.90 -42.35 -4.75
C LYS A 281 1.95 -41.95 -5.78
N GLN A 282 1.84 -40.74 -6.35
CA GLN A 282 2.82 -40.21 -7.29
C GLN A 282 4.17 -39.98 -6.61
N LEU A 283 4.19 -39.42 -5.39
CA LEU A 283 5.39 -39.20 -4.58
C LEU A 283 6.13 -40.51 -4.28
N LYS A 284 5.40 -41.54 -3.83
CA LYS A 284 5.93 -42.89 -3.63
C LYS A 284 6.56 -43.46 -4.90
N THR A 285 5.87 -43.33 -6.03
CA THR A 285 6.36 -43.82 -7.33
C THR A 285 7.62 -43.08 -7.77
N THR A 286 7.64 -41.76 -7.58
CA THR A 286 8.78 -40.89 -7.90
C THR A 286 10.00 -41.23 -7.05
N LEU A 287 9.85 -41.38 -5.73
CA LEU A 287 10.92 -41.73 -4.80
C LEU A 287 11.51 -43.12 -5.10
N LEU A 288 10.66 -44.13 -5.37
CA LEU A 288 11.12 -45.45 -5.82
C LEU A 288 11.93 -45.38 -7.12
N ALA A 289 11.55 -44.49 -8.04
CA ALA A 289 12.26 -44.33 -9.30
C ALA A 289 13.58 -43.55 -9.16
N LEU A 290 13.68 -42.63 -8.19
CA LEU A 290 14.91 -41.89 -7.89
C LEU A 290 15.91 -42.76 -7.10
N MET A 291 15.43 -43.62 -6.20
CA MET A 291 16.27 -44.52 -5.39
C MET A 291 17.07 -45.53 -6.24
N LYS A 292 16.57 -45.88 -7.43
CA LYS A 292 17.29 -46.73 -8.40
C LYS A 292 18.50 -46.02 -9.03
N HIS A 293 18.60 -44.70 -8.92
CA HIS A 293 19.64 -43.92 -9.57
C HIS A 293 20.95 -43.98 -8.75
N PRO A 294 22.13 -44.18 -9.37
CA PRO A 294 23.41 -44.25 -8.65
C PRO A 294 23.70 -43.03 -7.77
N ALA A 295 23.38 -41.83 -8.26
CA ALA A 295 23.58 -40.59 -7.49
C ALA A 295 22.66 -40.43 -6.26
N SER A 296 21.65 -41.29 -6.09
CA SER A 296 20.77 -41.25 -4.91
C SER A 296 21.36 -41.96 -3.68
N ILE A 297 22.48 -42.69 -3.82
CA ILE A 297 23.08 -43.54 -2.78
C ILE A 297 23.33 -42.80 -1.46
N GLU A 298 23.74 -41.53 -1.52
CA GLU A 298 23.95 -40.67 -0.34
C GLU A 298 22.66 -40.41 0.45
N HIS A 299 21.51 -40.42 -0.24
CA HIS A 299 20.19 -40.08 0.28
C HIS A 299 19.30 -41.31 0.50
N VAL A 300 19.79 -42.52 0.24
CA VAL A 300 18.98 -43.76 0.29
C VAL A 300 18.29 -43.97 1.63
N GLN A 301 18.98 -43.70 2.75
CA GLN A 301 18.38 -43.86 4.09
C GLN A 301 17.20 -42.90 4.29
N THR A 302 17.33 -41.66 3.82
CA THR A 302 16.26 -40.66 3.84
C THR A 302 15.08 -41.09 2.97
N ILE A 303 15.35 -41.58 1.75
CA ILE A 303 14.32 -42.04 0.82
C ILE A 303 13.59 -43.28 1.37
N VAL A 304 14.30 -44.24 1.98
CA VAL A 304 13.71 -45.44 2.61
C VAL A 304 12.78 -45.05 3.76
N LYS A 305 13.18 -44.11 4.62
CA LYS A 305 12.34 -43.59 5.70
C LYS A 305 11.04 -42.98 5.15
N GLN A 306 11.15 -42.16 4.11
CA GLN A 306 10.01 -41.53 3.44
C GLN A 306 9.06 -42.54 2.80
N LEU A 307 9.62 -43.53 2.07
CA LEU A 307 8.85 -44.59 1.43
C LEU A 307 8.10 -45.46 2.45
N THR A 308 8.71 -45.73 3.61
CA THR A 308 8.08 -46.46 4.71
C THR A 308 6.88 -45.67 5.27
N GLN A 309 7.05 -44.37 5.48
CA GLN A 309 5.96 -43.47 5.91
C GLN A 309 4.82 -43.37 4.88
N LEU A 310 5.11 -43.52 3.58
CA LEU A 310 4.12 -43.58 2.49
C LEU A 310 3.51 -44.98 2.29
N GLY A 311 3.78 -45.94 3.17
CA GLY A 311 3.25 -47.30 3.07
C GLY A 311 3.79 -48.09 1.86
N ALA A 312 5.06 -47.90 1.49
CA ALA A 312 5.72 -48.79 0.53
C ALA A 312 5.98 -50.17 1.15
N LYS A 313 5.71 -51.23 0.37
CA LYS A 313 6.00 -52.60 0.82
C LYS A 313 7.51 -52.78 0.89
N GLU A 314 7.99 -53.47 1.91
CA GLU A 314 9.41 -53.73 2.12
C GLU A 314 10.07 -54.42 0.90
N GLN A 315 9.33 -55.31 0.24
CA GLN A 315 9.76 -55.94 -1.02
C GLN A 315 9.98 -54.95 -2.17
N ASP A 316 9.18 -53.88 -2.27
CA ASP A 316 9.31 -52.87 -3.33
C ASP A 316 10.52 -51.95 -3.05
N ILE A 317 10.77 -51.63 -1.77
CA ILE A 317 11.95 -50.88 -1.33
C ILE A 317 13.21 -51.69 -1.62
N MET A 318 13.24 -52.97 -1.25
CA MET A 318 14.38 -53.86 -1.47
C MET A 318 14.69 -54.03 -2.97
N LYS A 319 13.66 -54.14 -3.83
CA LYS A 319 13.83 -54.20 -5.30
C LYS A 319 14.39 -52.92 -5.91
N ALA A 320 14.11 -51.77 -5.31
CA ALA A 320 14.59 -50.47 -5.79
C ALA A 320 15.90 -50.03 -5.12
N TYR A 321 16.38 -50.77 -4.12
CA TYR A 321 17.60 -50.47 -3.39
C TYR A 321 18.84 -50.64 -4.29
N PRO A 322 19.81 -49.71 -4.28
CA PRO A 322 21.03 -49.83 -5.08
C PRO A 322 21.82 -51.10 -4.76
N LYS A 323 22.39 -51.76 -5.78
CA LYS A 323 23.17 -52.99 -5.57
C LYS A 323 24.44 -52.70 -4.77
N PRO A 324 24.96 -53.66 -3.97
CA PRO A 324 26.18 -53.47 -3.18
C PRO A 324 27.41 -53.06 -4.01
N GLU A 325 27.50 -53.56 -5.25
CA GLU A 325 28.55 -53.22 -6.20
C GLU A 325 28.50 -51.74 -6.63
N ASP A 326 27.30 -51.19 -6.84
CA ASP A 326 27.09 -49.79 -7.22
C ASP A 326 27.44 -48.85 -6.06
N ILE A 327 27.11 -49.26 -4.82
CA ILE A 327 27.50 -48.54 -3.59
C ILE A 327 29.02 -48.49 -3.43
N ARG A 328 29.72 -49.61 -3.69
CA ARG A 328 31.18 -49.67 -3.64
C ARG A 328 31.82 -48.81 -4.73
N ARG A 329 31.27 -48.84 -5.95
CA ARG A 329 31.74 -48.05 -7.10
C ARG A 329 31.56 -46.55 -6.87
N MET A 330 30.43 -46.13 -6.30
CA MET A 330 30.16 -44.73 -5.97
C MET A 330 31.11 -44.21 -4.87
N LYS A 331 31.28 -44.96 -3.78
CA LYS A 331 32.23 -44.60 -2.71
C LYS A 331 33.67 -44.49 -3.21
N LYS A 332 34.08 -45.38 -4.13
CA LYS A 332 35.39 -45.33 -4.78
C LYS A 332 35.56 -44.06 -5.64
N ARG A 333 34.57 -43.71 -6.48
CA ARG A 333 34.59 -42.48 -7.28
C ARG A 333 34.58 -41.21 -6.44
N GLN A 334 33.83 -41.19 -5.33
CA GLN A 334 33.82 -40.05 -4.40
C GLN A 334 35.18 -39.88 -3.71
N ALA A 335 35.84 -40.97 -3.34
CA ALA A 335 37.21 -40.93 -2.82
C ALA A 335 38.21 -40.43 -3.87
N GLU A 336 38.07 -40.87 -5.13
CA GLU A 336 38.89 -40.40 -6.26
C GLU A 336 38.64 -38.92 -6.61
N ALA A 337 37.39 -38.44 -6.56
CA ALA A 337 37.02 -37.04 -6.79
C ALA A 337 37.49 -36.12 -5.65
N ALA A 338 37.40 -36.59 -4.39
CA ALA A 338 37.96 -35.90 -3.23
C ALA A 338 39.49 -35.84 -3.29
N ALA A 339 40.13 -36.93 -3.73
CA ALA A 339 41.58 -36.97 -3.98
C ALA A 339 41.99 -36.05 -5.13
N ALA A 340 41.23 -35.98 -6.22
CA ALA A 340 41.48 -35.07 -7.35
C ALA A 340 41.28 -33.59 -6.97
N ALA A 341 40.27 -33.27 -6.15
CA ALA A 341 40.06 -31.92 -5.61
C ALA A 341 41.19 -31.50 -4.65
N SER A 342 41.72 -32.44 -3.86
CA SER A 342 42.89 -32.25 -3.00
C SER A 342 44.19 -32.11 -3.82
N ALA A 343 44.36 -32.92 -4.86
CA ALA A 343 45.48 -32.86 -5.79
C ALA A 343 45.47 -31.58 -6.64
N ALA A 344 44.30 -31.07 -7.06
CA ALA A 344 44.19 -29.78 -7.75
C ALA A 344 44.52 -28.59 -6.82
N LYS A 345 44.32 -28.74 -5.50
CA LYS A 345 44.82 -27.80 -4.49
C LYS A 345 46.33 -27.90 -4.27
N ARG A 346 46.93 -29.11 -4.36
CA ARG A 346 48.39 -29.33 -4.24
C ARG A 346 49.19 -29.00 -5.51
N ALA A 347 48.67 -29.31 -6.70
CA ALA A 347 49.31 -29.02 -7.99
C ALA A 347 49.38 -27.51 -8.30
N LYS A 348 48.54 -26.69 -7.66
CA LYS A 348 48.67 -25.21 -7.65
C LYS A 348 49.82 -24.71 -6.78
N LEU A 349 50.41 -25.57 -5.93
CA LEU A 349 51.47 -25.23 -4.98
C LEU A 349 52.88 -25.64 -5.47
N GLU A 350 53.02 -26.64 -6.35
CA GLU A 350 54.33 -27.26 -6.66
C GLU A 350 55.07 -26.74 -7.92
N THR A 351 54.56 -25.76 -8.67
CA THR A 351 55.26 -25.26 -9.88
C THR A 351 56.10 -24.00 -9.66
N ILE A 352 56.80 -23.85 -8.53
CA ILE A 352 57.87 -22.84 -8.37
C ILE A 352 59.00 -23.35 -7.44
N ILE A 353 60.08 -23.85 -8.06
CA ILE A 353 61.53 -23.72 -7.73
C ILE A 353 62.27 -25.07 -7.94
N PRO A 354 63.30 -25.12 -8.81
CA PRO A 354 64.22 -26.25 -8.94
C PRO A 354 65.41 -26.09 -7.97
N THR A 355 65.97 -27.18 -7.42
CA THR A 355 67.40 -27.57 -7.50
C THR A 355 67.83 -28.65 -6.46
N ILE A 356 68.51 -29.67 -7.00
CA ILE A 356 69.74 -30.40 -6.57
C ILE A 356 69.70 -31.24 -5.26
N PRO A 357 70.19 -32.50 -5.29
CA PRO A 357 70.07 -33.47 -4.20
C PRO A 357 71.25 -33.41 -3.22
N VAL A 358 70.99 -33.67 -1.94
CA VAL A 358 72.00 -34.00 -0.93
C VAL A 358 71.50 -35.22 -0.16
N GLU A 359 72.37 -36.23 -0.07
CA GLU A 359 72.23 -37.53 0.58
C GLU A 359 72.10 -37.44 2.11
N ASP A 360 71.19 -38.27 2.65
CA ASP A 360 71.17 -39.02 3.93
C ASP A 360 71.46 -38.32 5.28
N PRO A 361 71.02 -38.87 6.45
CA PRO A 361 70.44 -40.20 6.71
C PRO A 361 69.11 -40.20 7.52
N GLU A 362 68.50 -41.38 7.61
CA GLU A 362 67.40 -41.73 8.55
C GLU A 362 67.70 -41.29 9.99
N PRO A 363 66.67 -40.89 10.76
CA PRO A 363 66.37 -41.73 11.92
C PRO A 363 64.87 -41.82 12.29
N GLU A 364 64.52 -43.07 12.65
CA GLU A 364 63.67 -43.51 13.75
C GLU A 364 62.22 -43.02 13.92
N VAL A 365 61.37 -44.04 14.01
CA VAL A 365 59.94 -44.04 14.28
C VAL A 365 59.65 -43.54 15.70
N LEU A 366 58.91 -42.43 15.82
CA LEU A 366 58.19 -42.06 17.04
C LEU A 366 56.67 -42.08 16.77
N PRO A 367 55.85 -42.52 17.74
CA PRO A 367 54.44 -42.82 17.53
C PRO A 367 53.60 -41.57 17.27
N VAL A 368 52.71 -41.67 16.29
CA VAL A 368 51.73 -40.65 15.92
C VAL A 368 50.80 -40.37 17.11
N ILE A 369 50.92 -39.18 17.69
CA ILE A 369 49.90 -38.64 18.60
C ILE A 369 48.67 -38.31 17.76
N VAL A 370 47.67 -39.17 17.84
CA VAL A 370 46.31 -38.89 17.37
C VAL A 370 45.77 -37.74 18.21
N LYS A 371 45.47 -36.60 17.59
CA LYS A 371 44.71 -35.53 18.26
C LYS A 371 43.32 -36.09 18.61
N PRO A 372 42.87 -36.02 19.87
CA PRO A 372 41.54 -36.50 20.23
C PRO A 372 40.51 -35.64 19.49
N GLU A 373 39.59 -36.31 18.80
CA GLU A 373 38.37 -35.73 18.26
C GLU A 373 37.63 -34.98 19.38
N LEU A 374 36.97 -33.87 19.01
CA LEU A 374 36.11 -33.08 19.89
C LEU A 374 35.28 -34.02 20.79
N ILE A 375 35.36 -33.80 22.11
CA ILE A 375 34.53 -34.49 23.10
C ILE A 375 33.07 -34.21 22.76
N GLU A 376 32.40 -35.16 22.12
CA GLU A 376 30.94 -35.23 22.17
C GLU A 376 30.59 -35.37 23.66
N LEU A 377 29.69 -34.53 24.19
CA LEU A 377 29.11 -34.72 25.54
C LEU A 377 28.39 -36.08 25.54
N SER A 378 29.13 -37.13 25.86
CA SER A 378 28.68 -38.51 25.91
C SER A 378 27.95 -38.74 27.23
N GLU A 379 27.03 -39.70 27.23
CA GLU A 379 26.32 -40.19 28.42
C GLU A 379 27.31 -40.54 29.56
N SER A 380 28.50 -41.05 29.20
CA SER A 380 29.60 -41.32 30.13
C SER A 380 30.17 -40.07 30.81
N PHE A 381 30.32 -38.96 30.08
CA PHE A 381 30.86 -37.71 30.63
C PHE A 381 29.93 -37.09 31.68
N ILE A 382 28.62 -37.15 31.45
CA ILE A 382 27.62 -36.66 32.42
C ILE A 382 27.54 -37.61 33.62
N ALA A 383 27.54 -38.93 33.40
CA ALA A 383 27.47 -39.91 34.50
C ALA A 383 28.67 -39.83 35.46
N GLU A 384 29.88 -39.58 34.94
CA GLU A 384 31.11 -39.46 35.76
C GLU A 384 31.16 -38.17 36.60
N ARG A 385 30.43 -37.13 36.21
CA ARG A 385 30.42 -35.82 36.89
C ARG A 385 29.15 -35.51 37.66
N LEU A 386 28.08 -36.31 37.48
CA LEU A 386 26.81 -36.15 38.20
C LEU A 386 26.97 -36.66 39.64
N SER A 387 27.48 -35.79 40.52
CA SER A 387 27.49 -36.01 41.98
C SER A 387 26.13 -35.67 42.58
N VAL A 388 25.88 -36.12 43.82
CA VAL A 388 24.63 -35.81 44.54
C VAL A 388 24.49 -34.30 44.77
N GLU A 389 25.60 -33.62 45.09
CA GLU A 389 25.63 -32.16 45.28
C GLU A 389 25.26 -31.43 43.98
N ILE A 390 25.89 -31.78 42.86
CA ILE A 390 25.62 -31.16 41.56
C ILE A 390 24.18 -31.44 41.11
N ALA A 391 23.67 -32.65 41.35
CA ALA A 391 22.27 -32.97 41.05
C ALA A 391 21.30 -32.15 41.93
N THR A 392 21.65 -31.90 43.19
CA THR A 392 20.83 -31.11 44.12
C THR A 392 20.81 -29.64 43.72
N ASP A 393 21.96 -29.07 43.37
CA ASP A 393 22.07 -27.70 42.89
C ASP A 393 21.31 -27.51 41.56
N LEU A 394 21.39 -28.48 40.66
CA LEU A 394 20.64 -28.44 39.39
C LEU A 394 19.12 -28.45 39.64
N VAL A 395 18.66 -29.24 40.61
CA VAL A 395 17.25 -29.27 41.01
C VAL A 395 16.84 -27.94 41.64
N LEU A 396 17.65 -27.39 42.55
CA LEU A 396 17.40 -26.10 43.20
C LEU A 396 17.32 -24.94 42.20
N ASP A 397 18.21 -24.89 41.21
CA ASP A 397 18.17 -23.87 40.16
C ASP A 397 16.93 -24.04 39.25
N SER A 398 16.54 -25.28 38.97
CA SER A 398 15.40 -25.59 38.10
C SER A 398 14.03 -25.47 38.77
N MET A 399 13.96 -25.44 40.11
CA MET A 399 12.72 -25.29 40.89
C MET A 399 11.89 -24.07 40.49
N THR A 400 12.54 -22.99 40.05
CA THR A 400 11.86 -21.76 39.59
C THR A 400 11.11 -21.94 38.26
N TRP A 401 11.42 -22.99 37.50
CA TRP A 401 10.85 -23.30 36.18
C TRP A 401 9.83 -24.45 36.22
N VAL A 402 9.61 -25.05 37.39
CA VAL A 402 8.64 -26.12 37.56
C VAL A 402 7.23 -25.52 37.61
N PRO A 403 6.30 -25.94 36.73
CA PRO A 403 4.92 -25.44 36.77
C PRO A 403 4.19 -25.86 38.06
N ASP A 404 3.30 -25.02 38.57
CA ASP A 404 2.51 -25.28 39.78
C ASP A 404 1.55 -26.49 39.66
N THR A 405 1.28 -26.95 38.43
CA THR A 405 0.42 -28.12 38.16
C THR A 405 1.10 -29.09 37.20
N MET A 406 0.98 -30.39 37.49
CA MET A 406 1.59 -31.44 36.67
C MET A 406 1.05 -31.42 35.25
N THR A 407 1.94 -31.28 34.26
CA THR A 407 1.55 -31.24 32.85
C THR A 407 1.19 -32.63 32.32
N ALA A 408 0.19 -32.69 31.42
CA ALA A 408 -0.27 -33.94 30.81
C ALA A 408 0.82 -34.67 29.99
N ILE A 409 1.82 -33.93 29.49
CA ILE A 409 2.98 -34.50 28.77
C ILE A 409 3.89 -35.23 29.76
N PHE A 410 4.23 -34.59 30.90
CA PHE A 410 5.04 -35.21 31.94
C PHE A 410 4.36 -36.45 32.53
N ALA A 411 3.06 -36.38 32.79
CA ALA A 411 2.28 -37.52 33.30
C ALA A 411 2.28 -38.74 32.35
N ARG A 412 2.43 -38.52 31.04
CA ARG A 412 2.45 -39.60 30.03
C ARG A 412 3.85 -40.16 29.78
N GLU A 413 4.88 -39.32 29.92
CA GLU A 413 6.27 -39.68 29.57
C GLU A 413 7.13 -40.07 30.78
N TYR A 414 6.72 -39.72 32.00
CA TYR A 414 7.45 -40.07 33.22
C TYR A 414 7.31 -41.55 33.56
N GLN A 415 8.44 -42.26 33.61
CA GLN A 415 8.54 -43.62 34.14
C GLN A 415 9.44 -43.60 35.39
N PRO A 416 8.96 -44.04 36.57
CA PRO A 416 9.81 -44.11 37.76
C PRO A 416 10.90 -45.16 37.57
N SER A 417 12.17 -44.77 37.74
CA SER A 417 13.29 -45.72 37.77
C SER A 417 13.31 -46.43 39.13
N VAL A 418 12.77 -47.65 39.21
CA VAL A 418 12.76 -48.47 40.43
C VAL A 418 14.00 -49.37 40.44
N SER A 419 15.18 -48.78 40.65
CA SER A 419 16.39 -49.53 41.01
C SER A 419 17.01 -48.92 42.26
N PRO A 420 17.36 -49.71 43.29
CA PRO A 420 18.03 -49.22 44.50
C PRO A 420 19.53 -48.94 44.28
N ASP A 421 20.10 -49.24 43.10
CA ASP A 421 21.51 -48.97 42.79
C ASP A 421 21.72 -47.52 42.33
N LEU A 422 22.52 -46.77 43.08
CA LEU A 422 22.86 -45.38 42.83
C LEU A 422 23.61 -45.19 41.50
N GLN A 423 24.39 -46.19 41.05
CA GLN A 423 25.13 -46.10 39.78
C GLN A 423 24.20 -46.22 38.58
N GLU A 424 23.22 -47.13 38.62
CA GLU A 424 22.21 -47.27 37.57
C GLU A 424 21.30 -46.03 37.50
N GLN A 425 20.92 -45.46 38.65
CA GLN A 425 20.16 -44.20 38.70
C GLN A 425 20.94 -43.04 38.08
N ARG A 426 22.24 -42.91 38.38
CA ARG A 426 23.10 -41.87 37.78
C ARG A 426 23.22 -42.03 36.27
N GLN A 427 23.37 -43.25 35.77
CA GLN A 427 23.42 -43.50 34.33
C GLN A 427 22.08 -43.17 33.64
N ALA A 428 20.95 -43.54 34.24
CA ALA A 428 19.63 -43.22 33.69
C ALA A 428 19.40 -41.70 33.58
N VAL A 429 19.74 -40.94 34.62
CA VAL A 429 19.63 -39.47 34.60
C VAL A 429 20.59 -38.84 33.60
N ALA A 430 21.84 -39.31 33.55
CA ALA A 430 22.84 -38.84 32.59
C ALA A 430 22.39 -39.03 31.15
N LYS A 431 21.73 -40.16 30.85
CA LYS A 431 21.17 -40.46 29.53
C LYS A 431 20.06 -39.50 29.12
N LEU A 432 19.13 -39.21 30.04
CA LEU A 432 18.04 -38.27 29.80
C LEU A 432 18.56 -36.84 29.59
N LEU A 433 19.52 -36.40 30.41
CA LEU A 433 20.17 -35.09 30.25
C LEU A 433 20.93 -34.99 28.92
N ALA A 434 21.69 -36.02 28.53
CA ALA A 434 22.38 -36.05 27.25
C ALA A 434 21.40 -35.94 26.06
N ALA A 435 20.26 -36.63 26.13
CA ALA A 435 19.22 -36.56 25.09
C ALA A 435 18.58 -35.17 25.00
N GLN A 436 18.27 -34.53 26.14
CA GLN A 436 17.72 -33.17 26.15
C GLN A 436 18.71 -32.12 25.66
N ILE A 437 19.99 -32.22 26.05
CA ILE A 437 21.05 -31.31 25.58
C ILE A 437 21.22 -31.43 24.06
N LYS A 438 21.14 -32.65 23.51
CA LYS A 438 21.17 -32.88 22.06
C LYS A 438 19.95 -32.24 21.36
N GLN A 439 18.75 -32.34 21.92
CA GLN A 439 17.56 -31.66 21.36
C GLN A 439 17.64 -30.13 21.47
N ALA A 440 18.19 -29.59 22.57
CA ALA A 440 18.34 -28.14 22.75
C ALA A 440 19.39 -27.53 21.81
N LYS A 441 20.51 -28.24 21.55
CA LYS A 441 21.52 -27.81 20.55
C LYS A 441 20.97 -27.77 19.13
N ALA A 442 19.97 -28.57 18.78
CA ALA A 442 19.32 -28.50 17.47
C ALA A 442 18.47 -27.23 17.27
N LYS A 443 18.10 -26.52 18.35
CA LYS A 443 17.24 -25.31 18.31
C LYS A 443 17.98 -23.97 18.41
N LYS A 444 19.28 -23.92 18.72
CA LYS A 444 20.04 -22.66 18.82
C LYS A 444 21.02 -22.45 17.66
N ILE A 445 20.94 -21.27 17.05
CA ILE A 445 21.87 -20.74 16.04
C ILE A 445 23.29 -20.66 16.65
N LYS A 446 24.27 -21.24 15.96
CA LYS A 446 25.69 -21.34 16.37
C LYS A 446 26.34 -19.97 16.63
N ASN A 447 26.77 -19.71 17.87
CA ASN A 447 27.77 -18.68 18.18
C ASN A 447 29.14 -19.33 18.37
N LYS A 448 29.98 -19.25 17.34
CA LYS A 448 31.32 -19.89 17.28
C LYS A 448 32.31 -19.40 18.35
N ASP A 449 32.11 -18.21 18.91
CA ASP A 449 33.06 -17.61 19.86
C ASP A 449 32.91 -18.18 21.28
N ASP A 450 31.74 -18.69 21.67
CA ASP A 450 31.51 -19.22 23.04
C ASP A 450 32.02 -20.67 23.20
N ASP A 451 31.87 -21.52 22.18
CA ASP A 451 32.42 -22.89 22.15
C ASP A 451 33.95 -22.89 22.29
N ALA A 452 34.57 -21.84 21.77
CA ALA A 452 36.01 -21.75 21.65
C ALA A 452 36.65 -21.21 22.95
N VAL A 453 35.96 -20.29 23.66
CA VAL A 453 36.34 -19.88 25.02
C VAL A 453 36.29 -21.08 25.98
N MET A 454 35.25 -21.91 25.86
CA MET A 454 35.11 -23.11 26.68
C MET A 454 36.27 -24.11 26.48
N GLU A 455 36.79 -24.22 25.26
CA GLU A 455 37.94 -25.07 24.93
C GLU A 455 39.24 -24.63 25.61
N ASP A 456 39.45 -23.33 25.83
CA ASP A 456 40.65 -22.80 26.49
C ASP A 456 40.59 -22.94 28.02
N LEU A 457 39.41 -22.79 28.62
CA LEU A 457 39.21 -23.08 30.05
C LEU A 457 39.40 -24.57 30.36
N ILE A 458 39.08 -25.46 29.41
CA ILE A 458 39.33 -26.90 29.54
C ILE A 458 40.82 -27.22 29.46
N LYS A 459 41.60 -26.50 28.65
CA LYS A 459 43.05 -26.72 28.51
C LYS A 459 43.87 -26.11 29.65
N ASN A 460 43.39 -25.03 30.28
CA ASN A 460 44.05 -24.39 31.43
C ASN A 460 43.02 -24.02 32.52
N PRO A 461 42.80 -24.88 33.53
CA PRO A 461 41.75 -24.69 34.53
C PRO A 461 42.01 -23.55 35.54
N THR A 462 43.17 -22.89 35.49
CA THR A 462 43.58 -21.81 36.41
C THR A 462 43.28 -20.39 35.90
N ILE A 463 42.83 -20.21 34.66
CA ILE A 463 42.51 -18.88 34.09
C ILE A 463 41.00 -18.61 34.13
N THR A 464 40.65 -17.35 34.39
CA THR A 464 39.26 -16.92 34.45
C THR A 464 38.66 -16.74 33.04
N VAL A 465 37.33 -16.83 32.93
CA VAL A 465 36.59 -16.62 31.66
C VAL A 465 36.90 -15.25 31.02
N ALA A 466 37.19 -14.24 31.84
CA ALA A 466 37.55 -12.90 31.38
C ALA A 466 38.96 -12.83 30.78
N GLU A 467 39.91 -13.60 31.32
CA GLU A 467 41.27 -13.71 30.79
C GLU A 467 41.30 -14.51 29.49
N ALA A 468 40.60 -15.65 29.41
CA ALA A 468 40.48 -16.44 28.18
C ALA A 468 39.89 -15.62 27.02
N LYS A 469 38.88 -14.78 27.29
CA LYS A 469 38.31 -13.85 26.28
C LYS A 469 39.29 -12.74 25.86
N ARG A 470 40.15 -12.26 26.76
CA ARG A 470 41.17 -11.24 26.45
C ARG A 470 42.35 -11.81 25.67
N GLU A 471 42.81 -13.01 26.01
CA GLU A 471 43.90 -13.72 25.33
C GLU A 471 43.50 -13.99 23.87
N ARG A 472 42.31 -14.54 23.64
CA ARG A 472 41.79 -14.79 22.29
C ARG A 472 41.56 -13.53 21.47
N LYS A 473 41.18 -12.42 22.11
CA LYS A 473 41.08 -11.14 21.39
C LYS A 473 42.45 -10.68 20.90
N ARG A 474 43.49 -10.80 21.73
CA ARG A 474 44.88 -10.49 21.35
C ARG A 474 45.43 -11.45 20.30
N GLU A 475 45.06 -12.72 20.37
CA GLU A 475 45.46 -13.74 19.39
C GLU A 475 44.78 -13.51 18.03
N LYS A 476 43.48 -13.16 18.02
CA LYS A 476 42.72 -12.79 16.82
C LYS A 476 43.26 -11.50 16.17
N ASP A 477 43.75 -10.55 16.96
CA ASP A 477 44.41 -9.35 16.45
C ASP A 477 45.81 -9.67 15.88
N ARG A 478 46.56 -10.61 16.48
CA ARG A 478 47.85 -11.10 15.94
C ARG A 478 47.70 -11.96 14.68
N GLU A 479 46.65 -12.78 14.60
CA GLU A 479 46.31 -13.53 13.39
C GLU A 479 45.91 -12.60 12.26
N LYS A 480 45.13 -11.55 12.54
CA LYS A 480 44.81 -10.51 11.54
C LYS A 480 46.05 -9.76 11.08
N GLU A 481 47.01 -9.49 11.95
CA GLU A 481 48.28 -8.85 11.56
C GLU A 481 49.16 -9.80 10.73
N LYS A 482 49.18 -11.10 11.05
CA LYS A 482 49.89 -12.13 10.27
C LYS A 482 49.22 -12.39 8.91
N GLU A 483 47.89 -12.44 8.85
CA GLU A 483 47.15 -12.52 7.58
C GLU A 483 47.38 -11.25 6.76
N ALA A 484 47.38 -10.06 7.37
CA ALA A 484 47.69 -8.82 6.65
C ALA A 484 49.14 -8.82 6.10
N LYS A 485 50.12 -9.33 6.85
CA LYS A 485 51.51 -9.49 6.37
C LYS A 485 51.64 -10.57 5.30
N ALA A 486 50.96 -11.71 5.45
CA ALA A 486 50.97 -12.81 4.48
C ALA A 486 50.26 -12.42 3.17
N VAL A 487 49.19 -11.61 3.24
CA VAL A 487 48.52 -11.02 2.07
C VAL A 487 49.42 -9.99 1.39
N LEU A 488 50.16 -9.17 2.15
CA LEU A 488 51.15 -8.22 1.60
C LEU A 488 52.33 -8.93 0.92
N GLU A 489 52.77 -10.08 1.44
CA GLU A 489 53.81 -10.93 0.84
C GLU A 489 53.31 -11.71 -0.39
N ALA A 490 52.06 -12.18 -0.35
CA ALA A 490 51.39 -12.81 -1.48
C ALA A 490 51.08 -11.81 -2.61
N GLU A 491 50.81 -10.54 -2.29
CA GLU A 491 50.65 -9.48 -3.31
C GLU A 491 51.97 -9.12 -3.99
N LYS A 492 53.10 -9.15 -3.27
CA LYS A 492 54.44 -9.00 -3.89
C LYS A 492 54.78 -10.15 -4.86
N SER A 493 54.25 -11.37 -4.63
CA SER A 493 54.48 -12.52 -5.51
C SER A 493 53.52 -12.59 -6.72
N LEU A 494 52.32 -12.03 -6.61
CA LEU A 494 51.32 -11.95 -7.69
C LEU A 494 51.58 -10.86 -8.75
N ALA A 495 52.47 -9.89 -8.48
CA ALA A 495 52.89 -8.87 -9.46
C ALA A 495 53.83 -9.40 -10.58
N LYS A 496 54.11 -10.71 -10.65
CA LYS A 496 55.08 -11.31 -11.59
C LYS A 496 54.50 -11.98 -12.84
N ARG A 497 53.23 -11.77 -13.23
CA ARG A 497 52.68 -12.33 -14.48
C ARG A 497 51.92 -11.34 -15.37
N SER A 498 52.70 -10.46 -16.01
CA SER A 498 52.73 -10.35 -17.49
C SER A 498 54.02 -9.61 -17.88
N ARG A 499 55.11 -10.35 -18.14
CA ARG A 499 56.24 -9.76 -18.86
C ARG A 499 55.85 -9.65 -20.34
N VAL A 500 55.11 -8.59 -20.67
CA VAL A 500 55.38 -7.87 -21.92
C VAL A 500 56.89 -7.60 -21.92
N LYS A 501 57.62 -7.83 -23.03
CA LYS A 501 59.05 -7.50 -23.12
C LYS A 501 59.26 -6.06 -22.63
N VAL A 502 59.68 -5.89 -21.38
CA VAL A 502 59.96 -4.59 -20.80
C VAL A 502 61.25 -4.14 -21.45
N LEU A 503 61.15 -3.16 -22.34
CA LEU A 503 62.30 -2.37 -22.75
C LEU A 503 62.96 -1.88 -21.45
N LYS A 504 64.24 -2.22 -21.23
CA LYS A 504 65.03 -1.80 -20.07
C LYS A 504 65.33 -0.29 -20.13
N LEU A 505 64.30 0.54 -20.28
CA LEU A 505 64.39 2.00 -20.39
C LEU A 505 65.06 2.62 -19.16
N ALA A 506 64.97 1.98 -18.00
CA ALA A 506 65.65 2.42 -16.79
C ALA A 506 67.18 2.32 -16.86
N GLU A 507 67.74 1.48 -17.73
CA GLU A 507 69.19 1.34 -17.95
C GLU A 507 69.71 2.37 -18.99
N VAL A 508 68.82 3.00 -19.77
CA VAL A 508 69.17 3.89 -20.90
C VAL A 508 68.64 5.33 -20.71
N THR A 509 67.82 5.59 -19.68
CA THR A 509 67.22 6.91 -19.44
C THR A 509 67.50 7.42 -18.03
N LYS A 510 67.72 8.73 -17.88
CA LYS A 510 67.88 9.36 -16.56
C LYS A 510 66.52 9.40 -15.83
N PRO A 511 66.45 9.04 -14.53
CA PRO A 511 65.22 9.10 -13.77
C PRO A 511 64.74 10.55 -13.68
N MET A 512 63.56 10.81 -14.23
CA MET A 512 62.93 12.14 -14.22
C MET A 512 62.52 12.53 -12.78
N SER A 513 62.62 13.82 -12.44
CA SER A 513 62.18 14.33 -11.13
C SER A 513 60.69 14.08 -10.90
N ARG A 514 60.28 13.99 -9.63
CA ARG A 514 58.88 13.71 -9.25
C ARG A 514 57.93 14.77 -9.82
N ASP A 515 58.31 16.04 -9.73
CA ASP A 515 57.49 17.16 -10.22
C ASP A 515 57.37 17.16 -11.74
N ALA A 516 58.46 16.84 -12.45
CA ALA A 516 58.42 16.70 -13.90
C ALA A 516 57.54 15.52 -14.33
N LYS A 517 57.57 14.39 -13.59
CA LYS A 517 56.68 13.23 -13.84
C LYS A 517 55.22 13.60 -13.66
N GLU A 518 54.88 14.31 -12.58
CA GLU A 518 53.51 14.75 -12.30
C GLU A 518 53.03 15.77 -13.35
N LYS A 519 53.88 16.72 -13.75
CA LYS A 519 53.57 17.67 -14.82
C LYS A 519 53.35 16.97 -16.16
N MET A 520 54.22 16.03 -16.54
CA MET A 520 54.07 15.26 -17.78
C MET A 520 52.83 14.36 -17.76
N LEU A 521 52.49 13.77 -16.62
CA LEU A 521 51.28 12.98 -16.45
C LEU A 521 50.02 13.84 -16.63
N LEU A 522 49.97 15.02 -16.00
CA LEU A 522 48.87 15.96 -16.18
C LEU A 522 48.76 16.46 -17.63
N MET A 523 49.90 16.74 -18.28
CA MET A 523 49.93 17.08 -19.71
C MET A 523 49.38 15.95 -20.59
N ALA A 524 49.69 14.69 -20.27
CA ALA A 524 49.18 13.53 -21.00
C ALA A 524 47.66 13.37 -20.80
N VAL A 525 47.17 13.48 -19.56
CA VAL A 525 45.73 13.44 -19.25
C VAL A 525 45.00 14.56 -20.00
N ASN A 526 45.49 15.80 -19.94
CA ASN A 526 44.91 16.93 -20.66
C ASN A 526 44.90 16.72 -22.19
N ARG A 527 45.93 16.08 -22.75
CA ARG A 527 45.96 15.72 -24.17
C ARG A 527 44.87 14.70 -24.51
N ILE A 528 44.65 13.70 -23.67
CA ILE A 528 43.58 12.70 -23.85
C ILE A 528 42.19 13.36 -23.70
N LEU A 529 42.03 14.26 -22.73
CA LEU A 529 40.80 15.03 -22.55
C LEU A 529 40.48 15.87 -23.79
N ARG A 530 41.45 16.58 -24.37
CA ARG A 530 41.25 17.39 -25.58
C ARG A 530 41.00 16.59 -26.86
N ALA A 531 41.31 15.29 -26.88
CA ALA A 531 41.16 14.42 -28.05
C ALA A 531 39.72 13.91 -28.30
N GLU A 532 38.71 14.46 -27.63
CA GLU A 532 37.30 14.04 -27.71
C GLU A 532 36.76 13.94 -29.14
N LYS A 533 36.78 15.05 -29.90
CA LYS A 533 36.24 15.10 -31.27
C LYS A 533 36.96 14.11 -32.20
N SER A 534 38.29 14.05 -32.10
CA SER A 534 39.10 13.12 -32.90
C SER A 534 38.85 11.66 -32.53
N ALA A 535 38.62 11.35 -31.25
CA ALA A 535 38.30 10.00 -30.80
C ALA A 535 36.91 9.54 -31.24
N ILE A 536 35.94 10.45 -31.28
CA ILE A 536 34.59 10.19 -31.81
C ILE A 536 34.68 9.89 -33.31
N PHE A 537 35.32 10.76 -34.09
CA PHE A 537 35.48 10.57 -35.53
C PHE A 537 36.28 9.30 -35.88
N GLY A 538 37.30 8.98 -35.08
CA GLY A 538 38.12 7.79 -35.25
C GLY A 538 37.54 6.49 -34.67
N GLY A 539 36.32 6.50 -34.13
CA GLY A 539 35.66 5.29 -33.58
C GLY A 539 36.29 4.72 -32.30
N VAL A 540 37.15 5.46 -31.61
CA VAL A 540 37.88 5.03 -30.38
C VAL A 540 37.37 5.71 -29.11
N ALA A 541 36.19 6.35 -29.16
CA ALA A 541 35.60 7.07 -28.03
C ALA A 541 35.39 6.19 -26.79
N SER A 542 34.96 4.93 -26.96
CA SER A 542 34.77 3.98 -25.84
C SER A 542 36.09 3.66 -25.13
N ALA A 543 37.17 3.45 -25.89
CA ALA A 543 38.50 3.22 -25.33
C ALA A 543 39.03 4.46 -24.60
N ARG A 544 38.84 5.65 -25.17
CA ARG A 544 39.18 6.93 -24.51
C ARG A 544 38.42 7.09 -23.20
N SER A 545 37.10 6.85 -23.19
CA SER A 545 36.27 6.93 -21.99
C SER A 545 36.82 6.02 -20.90
N LYS A 546 37.06 4.73 -21.22
CA LYS A 546 37.61 3.75 -20.29
C LYS A 546 38.99 4.15 -19.74
N ILE A 547 39.88 4.69 -20.59
CA ILE A 547 41.18 5.20 -20.13
C ILE A 547 40.99 6.32 -19.12
N LEU A 548 40.13 7.31 -19.42
CA LEU A 548 39.90 8.45 -18.54
C LEU A 548 39.25 8.04 -17.21
N THR A 549 38.25 7.16 -17.23
CA THR A 549 37.57 6.70 -16.01
C THR A 549 38.51 5.89 -15.11
N THR A 550 39.30 4.98 -15.67
CA THR A 550 40.30 4.24 -14.92
C THR A 550 41.38 5.18 -14.37
N LEU A 551 41.86 6.15 -15.16
CA LEU A 551 42.84 7.15 -14.68
C LEU A 551 42.28 7.99 -13.52
N ALA A 552 41.03 8.44 -13.62
CA ALA A 552 40.37 9.23 -12.58
C ALA A 552 40.17 8.45 -11.28
N ALA A 553 39.85 7.15 -11.38
CA ALA A 553 39.61 6.27 -10.24
C ALA A 553 40.90 5.75 -9.56
N THR A 554 42.05 5.79 -10.25
CA THR A 554 43.30 5.16 -9.78
C THR A 554 44.45 6.11 -9.48
N PHE A 555 44.46 7.33 -10.03
CA PHE A 555 45.56 8.28 -9.88
C PHE A 555 45.26 9.41 -8.88
N LYS A 556 46.23 10.31 -8.68
CA LYS A 556 46.24 11.37 -7.65
C LYS A 556 45.08 12.37 -7.75
N PRO A 557 44.71 13.04 -6.64
CA PRO A 557 43.59 13.99 -6.59
C PRO A 557 43.59 15.07 -7.68
N HIS A 558 44.77 15.54 -8.11
CA HIS A 558 44.86 16.55 -9.19
C HIS A 558 44.41 16.03 -10.57
N ILE A 559 44.52 14.72 -10.83
CA ILE A 559 44.00 14.09 -12.07
C ILE A 559 42.49 13.95 -11.98
N ARG A 560 42.00 13.50 -10.83
CA ARG A 560 40.58 13.44 -10.50
C ARG A 560 39.91 14.81 -10.69
N GLU A 561 40.55 15.87 -10.19
CA GLU A 561 40.09 17.25 -10.36
C GLU A 561 40.13 17.70 -11.83
N ALA A 562 41.16 17.34 -12.60
CA ALA A 562 41.24 17.68 -14.02
C ALA A 562 40.13 17.01 -14.86
N VAL A 563 39.85 15.73 -14.59
CA VAL A 563 38.75 15.00 -15.25
C VAL A 563 37.40 15.55 -14.81
N LEU A 564 37.23 15.84 -13.53
CA LEU A 564 35.99 16.42 -13.00
C LEU A 564 35.73 17.81 -13.57
N ARG A 565 36.73 18.69 -13.62
CA ARG A 565 36.64 20.01 -14.26
C ARG A 565 36.20 19.89 -15.72
N TYR A 566 36.82 18.98 -16.47
CA TYR A 566 36.44 18.73 -17.86
C TYR A 566 35.00 18.22 -18.02
N ILE A 567 34.52 17.36 -17.12
CA ILE A 567 33.11 16.93 -17.12
C ILE A 567 32.19 18.11 -16.77
N SER A 568 32.52 18.89 -15.74
CA SER A 568 31.70 20.02 -15.29
C SER A 568 31.61 21.18 -16.29
N GLU A 569 32.63 21.38 -17.14
CA GLU A 569 32.61 22.38 -18.21
C GLU A 569 31.48 22.14 -19.23
N ASP A 570 31.14 20.89 -19.53
CA ASP A 570 30.03 20.52 -20.43
C ASP A 570 29.38 19.20 -19.99
N ILE A 571 28.69 19.23 -18.86
CA ILE A 571 28.07 18.05 -18.29
C ILE A 571 26.91 17.52 -19.15
N ARG A 572 26.35 18.35 -20.05
CA ARG A 572 25.24 17.97 -20.94
C ARG A 572 25.68 16.90 -21.93
N THR A 573 26.83 17.11 -22.58
CA THR A 573 27.37 16.16 -23.55
C THR A 573 28.23 15.08 -22.90
N ARG A 574 28.80 15.36 -21.72
CA ARG A 574 29.78 14.49 -21.05
C ARG A 574 29.21 13.67 -19.88
N LEU A 575 27.89 13.67 -19.66
CA LEU A 575 27.28 12.87 -18.59
C LEU A 575 27.58 11.36 -18.73
N ASP A 576 27.67 10.84 -19.95
CA ASP A 576 28.02 9.42 -20.19
C ASP A 576 29.42 9.07 -19.65
N LEU A 577 30.37 10.01 -19.75
CA LEU A 577 31.71 9.86 -19.18
C LEU A 577 31.66 9.90 -17.64
N ALA A 578 30.84 10.79 -17.08
CA ALA A 578 30.63 10.91 -15.64
C ALA A 578 30.00 9.65 -15.04
N LEU A 579 28.97 9.11 -15.69
CA LEU A 579 28.32 7.86 -15.32
C LEU A 579 29.30 6.69 -15.45
N SER A 580 30.05 6.61 -16.55
CA SER A 580 31.09 5.59 -16.73
C SER A 580 32.13 5.62 -15.60
N TRP A 581 32.53 6.82 -15.14
CA TRP A 581 33.41 6.98 -13.99
C TRP A 581 32.74 6.54 -12.68
N LEU A 582 31.48 6.92 -12.46
CA LEU A 582 30.70 6.51 -11.30
C LEU A 582 30.55 4.98 -11.22
N TYR A 583 30.36 4.30 -12.35
CA TYR A 583 30.35 2.83 -12.45
C TYR A 583 31.73 2.21 -12.13
N GLU A 584 32.82 2.84 -12.53
CA GLU A 584 34.19 2.38 -12.20
C GLU A 584 34.46 2.51 -10.68
N GLU A 585 34.10 3.65 -10.08
CA GLU A 585 34.19 3.86 -8.63
C GLU A 585 33.30 2.87 -7.86
N PHE A 586 32.12 2.56 -8.37
CA PHE A 586 31.25 1.52 -7.81
C PHE A 586 31.87 0.12 -7.93
N ALA A 587 32.51 -0.20 -9.06
CA ALA A 587 33.22 -1.46 -9.24
C ALA A 587 34.39 -1.61 -8.26
N LEU A 588 35.09 -0.51 -7.94
CA LEU A 588 36.10 -0.48 -6.88
C LEU A 588 35.47 -0.65 -5.48
N LEU A 589 34.34 0.01 -5.21
CA LEU A 589 33.60 -0.12 -3.95
C LEU A 589 33.15 -1.56 -3.67
N GLN A 590 32.65 -2.27 -4.69
CA GLN A 590 32.22 -3.66 -4.58
C GLN A 590 33.38 -4.68 -4.64
N GLY A 591 34.61 -4.22 -4.90
CA GLY A 591 35.78 -5.08 -5.04
C GLY A 591 35.84 -5.87 -6.35
N PHE A 592 35.06 -5.48 -7.37
CA PHE A 592 35.12 -6.08 -8.70
C PHE A 592 36.41 -5.73 -9.45
N GLN A 593 37.05 -4.60 -9.09
CA GLN A 593 38.34 -4.18 -9.62
C GLN A 593 39.35 -3.92 -8.49
N ARG A 594 40.63 -4.18 -8.77
CA ARG A 594 41.72 -3.95 -7.81
C ARG A 594 42.14 -2.49 -7.86
N ARG A 595 42.20 -1.83 -6.68
CA ARG A 595 42.78 -0.48 -6.56
C ARG A 595 44.28 -0.57 -6.83
N THR A 596 44.78 0.08 -7.88
CA THR A 596 46.22 0.14 -8.14
C THR A 596 46.90 0.98 -7.07
N THR A 597 48.03 0.51 -6.55
CA THR A 597 48.84 1.14 -5.49
C THR A 597 49.50 2.47 -5.86
N LEU A 598 49.09 3.09 -6.97
CA LEU A 598 49.72 4.28 -7.54
C LEU A 598 49.21 5.59 -6.92
N SER A 599 48.01 5.59 -6.32
CA SER A 599 47.53 6.71 -5.50
C SER A 599 46.18 6.42 -4.83
N SER A 600 46.21 6.16 -3.54
CA SER A 600 45.43 6.95 -2.59
C SER A 600 46.20 6.93 -1.28
N THR A 601 46.05 7.94 -0.45
CA THR A 601 46.37 7.76 0.97
C THR A 601 45.72 6.45 1.45
N PRO A 602 46.37 5.65 2.30
CA PRO A 602 45.79 4.40 2.83
C PRO A 602 44.49 4.60 3.63
N HIS A 603 43.97 5.83 3.71
CA HIS A 603 42.86 6.25 4.56
C HIS A 603 41.55 6.59 3.85
N GLU A 604 41.51 6.78 2.52
CA GLU A 604 40.25 7.14 1.86
C GLU A 604 39.45 5.89 1.51
N ALA A 605 38.36 5.65 2.26
CA ALA A 605 37.52 4.48 2.08
C ALA A 605 36.84 4.53 0.69
N PRO A 606 36.75 3.42 -0.06
CA PRO A 606 36.10 3.38 -1.39
C PRO A 606 34.68 3.98 -1.41
N LYS A 607 33.96 3.88 -0.28
CA LYS A 607 32.64 4.48 -0.09
C LYS A 607 32.68 6.01 -0.16
N GLN A 608 33.71 6.64 0.41
CA GLN A 608 33.88 8.10 0.40
C GLN A 608 34.23 8.60 -1.01
N ALA A 609 35.09 7.87 -1.73
CA ALA A 609 35.47 8.22 -3.09
C ALA A 609 34.25 8.21 -4.05
N TYR A 610 33.43 7.15 -3.99
CA TYR A 610 32.17 7.06 -4.74
C TYR A 610 31.20 8.18 -4.37
N ASN A 611 30.98 8.37 -3.06
CA ASN A 611 30.05 9.39 -2.55
C ASN A 611 30.46 10.80 -3.00
N PHE A 612 31.74 11.13 -2.91
CA PHE A 612 32.26 12.41 -3.37
C PHE A 612 31.99 12.64 -4.86
N VAL A 613 32.24 11.64 -5.73
CA VAL A 613 31.97 11.79 -7.17
C VAL A 613 30.48 12.03 -7.39
N LEU A 614 29.61 11.20 -6.79
CA LEU A 614 28.16 11.34 -6.93
C LEU A 614 27.67 12.73 -6.47
N CYS A 615 28.02 13.16 -5.26
CA CYS A 615 27.60 14.45 -4.73
C CYS A 615 28.16 15.63 -5.54
N THR A 616 29.41 15.54 -6.01
CA THR A 616 29.99 16.60 -6.85
C THR A 616 29.28 16.70 -8.20
N LEU A 617 28.87 15.57 -8.79
CA LEU A 617 28.05 15.57 -10.00
C LEU A 617 26.66 16.16 -9.74
N VAL A 618 26.01 15.84 -8.61
CA VAL A 618 24.73 16.45 -8.22
C VAL A 618 24.88 17.97 -8.10
N SER A 619 25.90 18.46 -7.39
CA SER A 619 26.16 19.90 -7.26
C SER A 619 26.48 20.56 -8.60
N ALA A 620 27.27 19.92 -9.46
CA ALA A 620 27.60 20.44 -10.79
C ALA A 620 26.36 20.54 -11.69
N ILE A 621 25.45 19.55 -11.63
CA ILE A 621 24.19 19.61 -12.36
C ILE A 621 23.30 20.71 -11.77
N ASP A 622 23.21 20.86 -10.45
CA ASP A 622 22.32 21.85 -9.82
C ASP A 622 22.65 23.32 -10.15
N ILE A 623 23.89 23.62 -10.55
CA ILE A 623 24.27 24.95 -11.06
C ILE A 623 23.56 25.28 -12.38
N ILE A 624 23.16 24.27 -13.16
CA ILE A 624 22.45 24.45 -14.43
C ILE A 624 21.03 24.93 -14.14
N GLN A 625 20.58 25.97 -14.86
CA GLN A 625 19.23 26.49 -14.75
C GLN A 625 18.29 25.88 -15.79
N GLY A 626 17.01 25.76 -15.44
CA GLY A 626 15.94 25.35 -16.36
C GLY A 626 15.80 23.83 -16.56
N LYS A 627 15.06 23.44 -17.61
CA LYS A 627 14.63 22.06 -17.87
C LYS A 627 15.78 21.06 -18.08
N ASP A 628 16.92 21.54 -18.58
CA ASP A 628 18.08 20.69 -18.83
C ASP A 628 18.63 20.09 -17.53
N ARG A 629 18.59 20.85 -16.42
CA ARG A 629 18.99 20.37 -15.10
C ARG A 629 18.13 19.19 -14.67
N ASP A 630 16.81 19.31 -14.81
CA ASP A 630 15.85 18.31 -14.32
C ASP A 630 16.01 16.98 -15.06
N LEU A 631 16.26 17.04 -16.37
CA LEU A 631 16.57 15.86 -17.19
C LEU A 631 17.89 15.21 -16.76
N LEU A 632 18.94 16.01 -16.55
CA LEU A 632 20.25 15.51 -16.13
C LEU A 632 20.23 14.92 -14.72
N LEU A 633 19.53 15.56 -13.76
CA LEU A 633 19.33 15.01 -12.41
C LEU A 633 18.59 13.68 -12.48
N SER A 634 17.46 13.63 -13.20
CA SER A 634 16.69 12.40 -13.37
C SER A 634 17.55 11.27 -13.94
N ARG A 635 18.33 11.58 -14.98
CA ARG A 635 19.24 10.62 -15.60
C ARG A 635 20.33 10.14 -14.63
N LEU A 636 20.97 11.04 -13.88
CA LEU A 636 21.98 10.68 -12.89
C LEU A 636 21.40 9.75 -11.80
N TYR A 637 20.26 10.10 -11.20
CA TYR A 637 19.66 9.29 -10.12
C TYR A 637 19.11 7.93 -10.61
N PHE A 638 18.60 7.83 -11.84
CA PHE A 638 18.15 6.54 -12.40
C PHE A 638 19.29 5.66 -12.93
N GLU A 639 20.38 6.24 -13.45
CA GLU A 639 21.50 5.48 -14.00
C GLU A 639 22.62 5.21 -12.99
N ALA A 640 22.68 5.93 -11.85
CA ALA A 640 23.67 5.66 -10.81
C ALA A 640 23.51 4.24 -10.22
N PRO A 641 24.60 3.49 -10.00
CA PRO A 641 24.53 2.13 -9.50
C PRO A 641 24.07 2.05 -8.03
N LEU A 642 24.45 3.04 -7.21
CA LEU A 642 24.08 3.13 -5.79
C LEU A 642 23.74 4.58 -5.44
N ILE A 643 22.62 4.82 -4.76
CA ILE A 643 22.29 6.14 -4.21
C ILE A 643 22.75 6.20 -2.75
N THR A 644 23.61 7.16 -2.44
CA THR A 644 24.12 7.41 -1.08
C THR A 644 23.16 8.28 -0.29
N ASP A 645 23.28 8.26 1.04
CA ASP A 645 22.43 9.06 1.92
C ASP A 645 22.67 10.57 1.72
N ASP A 646 23.91 10.98 1.48
CA ASP A 646 24.27 12.37 1.16
C ASP A 646 23.66 12.84 -0.17
N ALA A 647 23.51 11.94 -1.15
CA ALA A 647 22.81 12.26 -2.40
C ALA A 647 21.31 12.41 -2.17
N ILE A 648 20.70 11.62 -1.28
CA ILE A 648 19.29 11.80 -0.89
C ILE A 648 19.10 13.14 -0.19
N GLU A 649 20.00 13.53 0.71
CA GLU A 649 19.95 14.84 1.39
C GLU A 649 20.13 15.99 0.39
N ALA A 650 21.05 15.86 -0.57
CA ALA A 650 21.20 16.85 -1.64
C ALA A 650 19.92 16.99 -2.48
N LEU A 651 19.27 15.86 -2.83
CA LEU A 651 18.00 15.89 -3.56
C LEU A 651 16.89 16.54 -2.72
N LYS A 652 16.83 16.27 -1.42
CA LYS A 652 15.90 16.89 -0.47
C LYS A 652 16.07 18.41 -0.42
N THR A 653 17.30 18.91 -0.38
CA THR A 653 17.56 20.36 -0.46
C THR A 653 17.08 20.94 -1.79
N ILE A 654 17.38 20.27 -2.91
CA ILE A 654 16.97 20.72 -4.26
C ILE A 654 15.45 20.72 -4.42
N SER A 655 14.74 19.73 -3.86
CA SER A 655 13.26 19.63 -3.94
C SER A 655 12.52 20.53 -2.97
N GLY A 656 13.18 21.00 -1.90
CA GLY A 656 12.64 22.00 -0.97
C GLY A 656 12.72 23.44 -1.48
N ASP A 657 13.45 23.69 -2.57
CA ASP A 657 13.62 25.04 -3.14
C ASP A 657 12.65 25.28 -4.32
N GLU A 658 11.74 26.22 -4.13
CA GLU A 658 10.75 26.63 -5.14
C GLU A 658 11.38 27.27 -6.39
N THR A 659 12.54 27.93 -6.26
CA THR A 659 13.23 28.54 -7.40
C THR A 659 13.72 27.49 -8.40
N ARG A 660 13.84 26.24 -7.93
CA ARG A 660 14.21 25.07 -8.69
C ARG A 660 13.02 24.36 -9.33
N GLY A 661 11.79 24.83 -9.13
CA GLY A 661 10.59 24.22 -9.71
C GLY A 661 10.21 22.86 -9.10
N LEU A 662 9.18 22.22 -9.66
CA LEU A 662 8.52 21.04 -9.07
C LEU A 662 8.98 19.69 -9.66
N ALA A 663 9.87 19.70 -10.66
CA ALA A 663 10.38 18.48 -11.28
C ALA A 663 11.19 17.59 -10.30
N PRO A 664 12.02 18.13 -9.37
CA PRO A 664 12.70 17.31 -8.37
C PRO A 664 11.76 16.52 -7.44
N LEU A 665 10.57 17.04 -7.13
CA LEU A 665 9.55 16.32 -6.35
C LEU A 665 8.99 15.12 -7.12
N ASN A 666 8.76 15.28 -8.43
CA ASN A 666 8.37 14.17 -9.30
C ASN A 666 9.47 13.12 -9.42
N LEU A 667 10.73 13.55 -9.49
CA LEU A 667 11.87 12.64 -9.45
C LEU A 667 11.90 11.83 -8.14
N LEU A 668 11.67 12.46 -6.98
CA LEU A 668 11.57 11.74 -5.70
C LEU A 668 10.49 10.67 -5.73
N LYS A 669 9.28 10.97 -6.20
CA LYS A 669 8.20 9.98 -6.36
C LYS A 669 8.65 8.81 -7.23
N GLU A 670 9.20 9.07 -8.41
CA GLU A 670 9.66 8.02 -9.32
C GLU A 670 10.81 7.19 -8.72
N MET A 671 11.68 7.81 -7.92
CA MET A 671 12.74 7.11 -7.19
C MET A 671 12.18 6.18 -6.10
N VAL A 672 11.13 6.59 -5.36
CA VAL A 672 10.42 5.72 -4.40
C VAL A 672 9.88 4.46 -5.10
N ILE A 673 9.44 4.57 -6.35
CA ILE A 673 8.92 3.45 -7.14
C ILE A 673 10.04 2.57 -7.70
N ARG A 674 11.11 3.18 -8.25
CA ARG A 674 12.15 2.48 -9.02
C ARG A 674 13.35 2.01 -8.19
N ARG A 675 13.51 2.47 -6.93
CA ARG A 675 14.65 2.14 -6.04
C ARG A 675 14.18 1.54 -4.69
N PRO A 676 13.73 0.27 -4.67
CA PRO A 676 13.21 -0.37 -3.45
C PRO A 676 14.20 -0.39 -2.28
N THR A 677 15.51 -0.48 -2.53
CA THR A 677 16.56 -0.53 -1.49
C THR A 677 16.67 0.72 -0.63
N LYS A 678 16.20 1.87 -1.13
CA LYS A 678 16.20 3.17 -0.42
C LYS A 678 14.80 3.77 -0.36
N GLN A 679 13.76 2.97 -0.61
CA GLN A 679 12.38 3.42 -0.72
C GLN A 679 11.91 4.18 0.51
N LEU A 680 12.18 3.68 1.71
CA LEU A 680 11.78 4.33 2.97
C LEU A 680 12.44 5.69 3.17
N ALA A 681 13.73 5.81 2.87
CA ALA A 681 14.46 7.07 3.00
C ALA A 681 13.90 8.12 2.04
N LEU A 682 13.68 7.75 0.78
CA LEU A 682 13.12 8.62 -0.24
C LEU A 682 11.65 9.00 0.04
N LEU A 683 10.85 8.05 0.53
CA LEU A 683 9.48 8.29 0.94
C LEU A 683 9.43 9.28 2.10
N ASN A 684 10.31 9.12 3.09
CA ASN A 684 10.39 10.02 4.22
C ASN A 684 10.74 11.46 3.80
N VAL A 685 11.63 11.64 2.81
CA VAL A 685 11.91 12.97 2.23
C VAL A 685 10.63 13.59 1.65
N LEU A 686 9.88 12.84 0.84
CA LEU A 686 8.66 13.33 0.22
C LEU A 686 7.56 13.63 1.27
N LEU A 687 7.45 12.79 2.30
CA LEU A 687 6.58 13.00 3.47
C LEU A 687 6.99 14.24 4.29
N CYS A 688 8.28 14.54 4.43
CA CYS A 688 8.72 15.77 5.06
C CYS A 688 8.22 17.01 4.30
N HIS A 689 8.24 16.97 2.97
CA HIS A 689 7.77 18.07 2.12
C HIS A 689 6.24 18.27 2.15
N THR A 690 5.43 17.28 2.56
CA THR A 690 3.99 17.51 2.80
C THR A 690 3.72 18.44 3.98
N GLY A 691 4.73 18.70 4.83
CA GLY A 691 4.67 19.67 5.92
C GLY A 691 5.32 21.01 5.58
N HIS A 692 5.79 21.24 4.35
CA HIS A 692 6.57 22.42 4.00
C HIS A 692 5.77 23.73 4.15
N GLU A 693 6.42 24.85 4.48
CA GLU A 693 5.78 26.16 4.65
C GLU A 693 5.18 26.69 3.35
N LYS A 694 5.98 26.65 2.28
CA LYS A 694 5.56 27.03 0.93
C LYS A 694 4.43 26.14 0.40
N ALA A 695 3.33 26.76 -0.02
CA ALA A 695 2.12 26.06 -0.44
C ALA A 695 2.33 25.19 -1.69
N LEU A 696 3.04 25.68 -2.71
CA LEU A 696 3.24 24.93 -3.96
C LEU A 696 3.97 23.60 -3.75
N ILE A 697 5.03 23.59 -2.93
CA ILE A 697 5.79 22.37 -2.59
C ILE A 697 4.92 21.42 -1.79
N ARG A 698 4.21 21.95 -0.78
CA ARG A 698 3.34 21.17 0.10
C ARG A 698 2.22 20.47 -0.68
N GLU A 699 1.47 21.21 -1.49
CA GLU A 699 0.33 20.68 -2.25
C GLU A 699 0.76 19.68 -3.31
N MET A 700 1.84 19.97 -4.05
CA MET A 700 2.42 19.00 -5.00
C MET A 700 2.87 17.72 -4.29
N SER A 701 3.57 17.83 -3.16
CA SER A 701 4.03 16.67 -2.38
C SER A 701 2.86 15.84 -1.85
N ILE A 702 1.80 16.48 -1.35
CA ILE A 702 0.58 15.79 -0.90
C ILE A 702 -0.05 15.02 -2.05
N ASN A 703 -0.22 15.65 -3.23
CA ASN A 703 -0.79 14.97 -4.40
C ASN A 703 0.04 13.75 -4.81
N LEU A 704 1.37 13.87 -4.84
CA LEU A 704 2.27 12.75 -5.15
C LEU A 704 2.19 11.62 -4.11
N ILE A 705 2.06 11.96 -2.82
CA ILE A 705 1.88 10.96 -1.75
C ILE A 705 0.52 10.28 -1.85
N VAL A 706 -0.55 11.01 -2.15
CA VAL A 706 -1.89 10.43 -2.36
C VAL A 706 -1.91 9.48 -3.57
N GLU A 707 -1.15 9.78 -4.62
CA GLU A 707 -0.94 8.84 -5.72
C GLU A 707 -0.19 7.57 -5.26
N LEU A 708 0.89 7.73 -4.48
CA LEU A 708 1.66 6.62 -3.92
C LEU A 708 0.87 5.77 -2.92
N TYR A 709 -0.09 6.38 -2.22
CA TYR A 709 -0.99 5.72 -1.26
C TYR A 709 -1.84 4.62 -1.90
N SER A 710 -2.09 4.69 -3.21
CA SER A 710 -2.77 3.63 -3.97
C SER A 710 -2.00 2.29 -3.98
N ARG A 711 -0.74 2.27 -3.54
CA ARG A 711 0.09 1.07 -3.43
C ARG A 711 0.02 0.50 -2.01
N PRO A 712 -0.45 -0.73 -1.80
CA PRO A 712 -0.72 -1.29 -0.46
C PRO A 712 0.55 -1.47 0.40
N GLU A 713 1.72 -1.60 -0.22
CA GLU A 713 3.01 -1.68 0.48
C GLU A 713 3.40 -0.36 1.17
N LEU A 714 2.90 0.77 0.66
CA LEU A 714 3.23 2.12 1.14
C LEU A 714 2.11 2.74 1.99
N SER A 715 0.86 2.33 1.78
CA SER A 715 -0.31 2.94 2.43
C SER A 715 -0.18 2.96 3.95
N LYS A 716 0.17 1.83 4.57
CA LYS A 716 0.33 1.73 6.03
C LYS A 716 1.40 2.68 6.58
N LEU A 717 2.53 2.82 5.91
CA LEU A 717 3.62 3.71 6.32
C LEU A 717 3.20 5.19 6.21
N ILE A 718 2.46 5.53 5.16
CA ILE A 718 1.92 6.88 4.94
C ILE A 718 0.88 7.21 6.02
N GLU A 719 -0.01 6.28 6.38
CA GLU A 719 -0.99 6.47 7.47
C GLU A 719 -0.32 6.62 8.82
N GLU A 720 0.65 5.77 9.16
CA GLU A 720 1.40 5.87 10.41
C GLU A 720 2.08 7.25 10.54
N TYR A 721 2.65 7.76 9.45
CA TYR A 721 3.20 9.12 9.41
C TYR A 721 2.12 10.20 9.59
N ALA A 722 1.01 10.12 8.86
CA ALA A 722 -0.06 11.11 8.95
C ALA A 722 -0.72 11.15 10.35
N VAL A 723 -0.95 9.98 10.96
CA VAL A 723 -1.48 9.83 12.31
C VAL A 723 -0.49 10.34 13.37
N MET A 724 0.81 10.10 13.18
CA MET A 724 1.85 10.66 14.05
C MET A 724 1.81 12.20 14.06
N TYR A 725 1.74 12.84 12.89
CA TYR A 725 1.67 14.30 12.78
C TYR A 725 0.37 14.86 13.35
N LEU A 726 -0.76 14.20 13.09
CA LEU A 726 -2.02 14.54 13.74
C LEU A 726 -1.89 14.50 15.27
N GLY A 727 -1.18 13.49 15.80
CA GLY A 727 -0.90 13.34 17.23
C GLY A 727 -0.12 14.51 17.85
N PHE A 728 0.74 15.19 17.09
CA PHE A 728 1.47 16.36 17.59
C PHE A 728 0.55 17.52 17.97
N LEU A 729 -0.62 17.65 17.33
CA LEU A 729 -1.60 18.71 17.63
C LEU A 729 -2.21 18.62 19.04
N ARG A 730 -1.96 17.52 19.77
CA ARG A 730 -2.34 17.35 21.18
C ARG A 730 -1.38 18.07 22.13
N LEU A 731 -0.17 18.39 21.66
CA LEU A 731 0.84 19.05 22.47
C LEU A 731 0.49 20.52 22.67
N PRO A 732 0.86 21.12 23.82
CA PRO A 732 0.61 22.54 24.08
C PRO A 732 1.32 23.44 23.06
N ASN A 733 2.53 23.02 22.63
CA ASN A 733 3.40 23.76 21.72
C ASN A 733 3.80 22.86 20.53
N PRO A 734 4.09 23.44 19.35
CA PRO A 734 4.55 22.68 18.20
C PRO A 734 5.92 22.03 18.45
N PRO A 735 6.09 20.74 18.12
CA PRO A 735 7.37 20.05 18.34
C PRO A 735 8.43 20.51 17.34
N GLU A 736 9.71 20.45 17.75
CA GLU A 736 10.87 20.87 16.95
C GLU A 736 10.94 20.21 15.57
N ILE A 737 10.38 19.00 15.42
CA ILE A 737 10.36 18.25 14.15
C ILE A 737 9.57 18.94 13.02
N VAL A 738 8.67 19.89 13.34
CA VAL A 738 7.87 20.65 12.37
C VAL A 738 8.66 21.83 11.78
N PHE A 739 9.79 22.17 12.41
CA PHE A 739 10.72 23.22 12.02
C PHE A 739 11.95 22.62 11.32
N GLY A 740 12.73 23.48 10.67
CA GLY A 740 13.90 23.12 9.88
C GLY A 740 13.94 23.85 8.54
N SER A 741 15.15 24.09 8.04
CA SER A 741 15.38 24.69 6.72
C SER A 741 14.78 23.85 5.59
N ASP A 742 14.77 22.52 5.76
CA ASP A 742 14.14 21.55 4.85
C ASP A 742 12.60 21.61 4.81
N ARG A 743 11.98 22.24 5.80
CA ARG A 743 10.53 22.49 5.85
C ARG A 743 10.16 23.94 5.56
N GLY A 744 11.16 24.79 5.32
CA GLY A 744 11.01 26.23 5.11
C GLY A 744 10.86 27.06 6.39
N ARG A 745 10.79 26.44 7.58
CA ARG A 745 10.56 27.12 8.87
C ARG A 745 11.81 27.10 9.73
N GLU A 746 12.69 28.07 9.58
CA GLU A 746 13.98 28.11 10.31
C GLU A 746 13.82 28.46 11.80
N THR A 747 12.82 29.26 12.14
CA THR A 747 12.58 29.73 13.51
C THR A 747 11.59 28.83 14.24
N VAL A 748 11.99 28.31 15.41
CA VAL A 748 11.09 27.55 16.30
C VAL A 748 10.11 28.51 16.96
N GLU A 749 8.82 28.32 16.67
CA GLU A 749 7.72 29.05 17.29
C GLU A 749 7.29 28.36 18.59
N GLN A 750 6.97 29.15 19.63
CA GLN A 750 6.51 28.61 20.91
C GLN A 750 4.99 28.34 20.94
N LEU A 751 4.23 28.98 20.05
CA LEU A 751 2.77 28.87 19.96
C LEU A 751 2.37 28.24 18.63
N TRP A 752 1.23 27.55 18.62
CA TRP A 752 0.67 27.03 17.38
C TRP A 752 0.22 28.18 16.46
N SER A 753 0.72 28.15 15.22
CA SER A 753 0.32 29.04 14.13
C SER A 753 -0.53 28.28 13.11
N GLU A 754 -1.18 29.02 12.20
CA GLU A 754 -1.90 28.39 11.09
C GLU A 754 -0.95 27.57 10.19
N SER A 755 0.29 28.03 10.00
CA SER A 755 1.32 27.34 9.21
C SER A 755 1.73 26.00 9.82
N THR A 756 2.04 25.98 11.12
CA THR A 756 2.45 24.75 11.84
C THR A 756 1.31 23.75 12.00
N THR A 757 0.09 24.24 12.25
CA THR A 757 -1.10 23.37 12.31
C THR A 757 -1.38 22.75 10.94
N ARG A 758 -1.32 23.54 9.86
CA ARG A 758 -1.50 23.06 8.48
C ARG A 758 -0.44 22.03 8.10
N ALA A 759 0.82 22.22 8.51
CA ALA A 759 1.90 21.26 8.28
C ALA A 759 1.58 19.85 8.80
N CYS A 760 0.91 19.78 9.96
CA CYS A 760 0.56 18.51 10.59
C CYS A 760 -0.73 17.91 10.05
N LEU A 761 -1.67 18.75 9.59
CA LEU A 761 -3.02 18.34 9.24
C LEU A 761 -3.25 18.12 7.73
N SER A 762 -2.54 18.81 6.85
CA SER A 762 -2.85 18.82 5.41
C SER A 762 -2.77 17.45 4.73
N LEU A 763 -1.73 16.67 5.02
CA LEU A 763 -1.63 15.31 4.46
C LEU A 763 -2.77 14.42 4.98
N TYR A 764 -3.06 14.50 6.27
CA TYR A 764 -4.13 13.72 6.91
C TYR A 764 -5.49 13.98 6.27
N LEU A 765 -5.82 15.25 6.04
CA LEU A 765 -7.08 15.65 5.40
C LEU A 765 -7.17 15.21 3.94
N ALA A 766 -6.06 15.19 3.20
CA ALA A 766 -6.05 14.68 1.83
C ALA A 766 -6.24 13.15 1.77
N LEU A 767 -5.69 12.42 2.74
CA LEU A 767 -5.89 10.96 2.86
C LEU A 767 -7.32 10.59 3.24
N LEU A 768 -8.02 11.47 3.95
CA LEU A 768 -9.42 11.26 4.35
C LEU A 768 -10.36 11.04 3.16
N GLU A 769 -10.07 11.69 2.02
CA GLU A 769 -10.84 11.50 0.78
C GLU A 769 -10.68 10.10 0.19
N LYS A 770 -9.58 9.40 0.50
CA LYS A 770 -9.30 8.02 0.06
C LYS A 770 -9.72 6.98 1.10
N HIS A 771 -9.56 7.29 2.39
CA HIS A 771 -9.85 6.39 3.50
C HIS A 771 -10.68 7.11 4.58
N GLN A 772 -12.00 6.93 4.51
CA GLN A 772 -12.97 7.71 5.30
C GLN A 772 -12.93 7.40 6.80
N ASP A 773 -12.49 6.20 7.18
CA ASP A 773 -12.42 5.71 8.56
C ASP A 773 -11.51 6.59 9.44
N LEU A 774 -10.55 7.30 8.83
CA LEU A 774 -9.66 8.24 9.51
C LEU A 774 -10.44 9.37 10.22
N ILE A 775 -11.67 9.71 9.82
CA ILE A 775 -12.44 10.79 10.48
C ILE A 775 -12.61 10.52 11.99
N HIS A 776 -12.73 9.26 12.39
CA HIS A 776 -12.91 8.87 13.80
C HIS A 776 -11.68 9.19 14.64
N GLU A 777 -10.47 8.96 14.11
CA GLU A 777 -9.24 9.29 14.82
C GLU A 777 -9.03 10.81 14.87
N LEU A 778 -9.39 11.56 13.82
CA LEU A 778 -9.41 13.03 13.89
C LEU A 778 -10.31 13.52 15.02
N ALA A 779 -11.53 13.00 15.12
CA ALA A 779 -12.47 13.38 16.18
C ALA A 779 -11.94 13.02 17.57
N ARG A 780 -11.30 11.85 17.72
CA ARG A 780 -10.66 11.41 18.96
C ARG A 780 -9.53 12.33 19.37
N VAL A 781 -8.61 12.66 18.47
CA VAL A 781 -7.48 13.56 18.74
C VAL A 781 -7.97 14.98 19.03
N TYR A 782 -8.97 15.46 18.29
CA TYR A 782 -9.57 16.79 18.43
C TYR A 782 -9.99 17.09 19.88
N THR A 783 -10.52 16.10 20.60
CA THR A 783 -10.93 16.29 22.02
C THR A 783 -9.82 16.89 22.88
N SER A 784 -8.58 16.47 22.65
CA SER A 784 -7.38 16.85 23.40
C SER A 784 -6.56 18.01 22.82
N MET A 785 -7.00 18.62 21.71
CA MET A 785 -6.28 19.74 21.08
C MET A 785 -6.48 21.08 21.84
N PRO A 786 -5.49 21.98 21.82
CA PRO A 786 -5.64 23.36 22.30
C PRO A 786 -6.73 24.15 21.56
N PRO A 787 -7.37 25.17 22.18
CA PRO A 787 -8.49 25.90 21.59
C PRO A 787 -8.13 26.62 20.28
N ASP A 788 -6.92 27.17 20.16
CA ASP A 788 -6.48 27.86 18.94
C ASP A 788 -6.27 26.89 17.78
N VAL A 789 -5.71 25.70 18.06
CA VAL A 789 -5.59 24.61 17.08
C VAL A 789 -6.98 24.12 16.64
N LYS A 790 -7.92 23.94 17.59
CA LYS A 790 -9.30 23.56 17.28
C LYS A 790 -9.96 24.54 16.29
N ARG A 791 -9.76 25.86 16.45
CA ARG A 791 -10.29 26.87 15.52
C ARG A 791 -9.71 26.74 14.11
N ILE A 792 -8.41 26.42 13.99
CA ILE A 792 -7.76 26.21 12.70
C ILE A 792 -8.28 24.92 12.04
N VAL A 793 -8.38 23.82 12.79
CA VAL A 793 -8.93 22.54 12.31
C VAL A 793 -10.34 22.72 11.76
N LEU A 794 -11.23 23.42 12.48
CA LEU A 794 -12.61 23.68 12.04
C LEU A 794 -12.69 24.44 10.70
N ARG A 795 -11.68 25.26 10.37
CA ARG A 795 -11.59 25.96 9.07
C ARG A 795 -11.07 25.02 7.97
N LEU A 796 -10.09 24.17 8.28
CA LEU A 796 -9.44 23.31 7.28
C LEU A 796 -10.25 22.05 6.90
N VAL A 797 -11.16 21.61 7.77
CA VAL A 797 -12.00 20.41 7.57
C VAL A 797 -13.11 20.59 6.53
N GLU A 798 -13.36 21.82 6.06
CA GLU A 798 -14.44 22.14 5.11
C GLU A 798 -14.37 21.37 3.79
N ASN A 799 -13.24 21.46 3.07
CA ASN A 799 -13.10 20.81 1.76
C ASN A 799 -13.20 19.28 1.84
N PRO A 800 -12.51 18.57 2.77
CA PRO A 800 -12.63 17.12 2.89
C PRO A 800 -14.04 16.64 3.26
N VAL A 801 -14.77 17.40 4.08
CA VAL A 801 -16.15 17.02 4.46
C VAL A 801 -17.10 17.17 3.28
N CYS A 802 -16.93 18.23 2.47
CA CYS A 802 -17.68 18.40 1.24
C CYS A 802 -17.44 17.24 0.25
N SER A 803 -16.20 16.74 0.14
CA SER A 803 -15.88 15.63 -0.76
C SER A 803 -16.38 14.27 -0.28
N LEU A 804 -16.46 14.03 1.04
CA LEU A 804 -17.08 12.83 1.63
C LEU A 804 -18.60 12.76 1.40
N GLY A 805 -19.28 13.90 1.55
CA GLY A 805 -20.73 14.02 1.37
C GLY A 805 -21.59 13.43 2.50
N MET A 806 -22.88 13.78 2.49
CA MET A 806 -23.86 13.41 3.54
C MET A 806 -24.19 11.92 3.65
N ALA A 807 -23.91 11.14 2.60
CA ALA A 807 -24.18 9.71 2.53
C ALA A 807 -23.01 8.86 3.04
N SER A 808 -21.90 9.48 3.48
CA SER A 808 -20.76 8.73 4.02
C SER A 808 -21.18 7.97 5.29
N PRO A 809 -21.05 6.64 5.33
CA PRO A 809 -21.41 5.84 6.49
C PRO A 809 -20.53 6.17 7.70
N GLN A 810 -19.27 6.55 7.47
CA GLN A 810 -18.35 6.90 8.56
C GLN A 810 -18.68 8.24 9.20
N LEU A 811 -19.15 9.23 8.42
CA LEU A 811 -19.65 10.48 8.98
C LEU A 811 -20.92 10.25 9.81
N LEU A 812 -21.85 9.43 9.33
CA LEU A 812 -23.07 9.08 10.07
C LEU A 812 -22.75 8.31 11.37
N ALA A 813 -21.80 7.37 11.32
CA ALA A 813 -21.32 6.65 12.50
C ALA A 813 -20.63 7.58 13.50
N LEU A 814 -19.92 8.61 13.02
CA LEU A 814 -19.28 9.61 13.88
C LEU A 814 -20.30 10.52 14.57
N VAL A 815 -21.39 10.89 13.89
CA VAL A 815 -22.49 11.65 14.50
C VAL A 815 -23.18 10.82 15.59
N GLU A 816 -23.42 9.53 15.33
CA GLU A 816 -24.00 8.60 16.31
C GLU A 816 -23.07 8.40 17.53
N ASN A 817 -21.78 8.15 17.29
CA ASN A 817 -20.78 7.87 18.31
C ASN A 817 -19.83 9.05 18.54
N CYS A 818 -20.37 10.25 18.74
CA CYS A 818 -19.56 11.46 18.93
C CYS A 818 -18.65 11.36 20.18
N PRO A 819 -17.33 11.55 20.11
CA PRO A 819 -16.46 11.59 21.30
C PRO A 819 -16.75 12.78 22.23
N LYS A 820 -16.58 12.64 23.55
CA LYS A 820 -16.75 13.75 24.53
C LYS A 820 -15.75 14.87 24.25
N GLY A 821 -16.24 16.08 23.97
CA GLY A 821 -15.41 17.24 23.61
C GLY A 821 -15.24 17.47 22.10
N ALA A 822 -15.86 16.66 21.24
CA ALA A 822 -15.86 16.82 19.78
C ALA A 822 -17.15 17.49 19.23
N GLU A 823 -18.05 17.96 20.09
CA GLU A 823 -19.36 18.48 19.71
C GLU A 823 -19.26 19.67 18.73
N THR A 824 -18.27 20.56 18.92
CA THR A 824 -18.02 21.71 18.03
C THR A 824 -17.55 21.28 16.63
N LEU A 825 -16.81 20.17 16.53
CA LEU A 825 -16.40 19.59 15.26
C LEU A 825 -17.61 19.00 14.52
N ILE A 826 -18.42 18.20 15.21
CA ILE A 826 -19.64 17.63 14.64
C ILE A 826 -20.61 18.73 14.18
N THR A 827 -20.80 19.77 14.99
CA THR A 827 -21.64 20.93 14.63
C THR A 827 -21.17 21.57 13.32
N ARG A 828 -19.84 21.75 13.16
CA ARG A 828 -19.27 22.31 11.94
C ARG A 828 -19.43 21.36 10.74
N ILE A 829 -19.20 20.05 10.92
CA ILE A 829 -19.40 19.03 9.88
C ILE A 829 -20.85 19.07 9.37
N ILE A 830 -21.84 19.02 10.27
CA ILE A 830 -23.26 19.05 9.89
C ILE A 830 -23.60 20.36 9.17
N HIS A 831 -23.07 21.49 9.64
CA HIS A 831 -23.27 22.78 8.97
C HIS A 831 -22.75 22.77 7.53
N ILE A 832 -21.50 22.32 7.32
CA ILE A 832 -20.88 22.20 5.98
C ILE A 832 -21.73 21.32 5.07
N LEU A 833 -22.13 20.15 5.55
CA LEU A 833 -22.90 19.17 4.78
C LEU A 833 -24.29 19.68 4.35
N THR A 834 -24.89 20.58 5.14
CA THR A 834 -26.27 21.05 4.94
C THR A 834 -26.36 22.49 4.42
N GLU A 835 -25.22 23.13 4.16
CA GLU A 835 -25.16 24.51 3.69
C GLU A 835 -25.69 24.66 2.26
N ARG A 836 -25.26 23.77 1.36
CA ARG A 836 -25.60 23.81 -0.08
C ARG A 836 -26.64 22.77 -0.51
N SER A 837 -27.01 21.87 0.38
CA SER A 837 -27.90 20.73 0.08
C SER A 837 -28.85 20.45 1.24
N PRO A 838 -30.07 19.97 0.96
CA PRO A 838 -31.02 19.62 2.02
C PRO A 838 -30.49 18.43 2.83
N PRO A 839 -30.72 18.39 4.16
CA PRO A 839 -30.25 17.29 5.01
C PRO A 839 -30.93 15.97 4.64
N SER A 840 -30.18 14.86 4.65
CA SER A 840 -30.74 13.52 4.44
C SER A 840 -31.52 13.03 5.68
N ALA A 841 -32.51 12.17 5.47
CA ALA A 841 -33.34 11.63 6.55
C ALA A 841 -32.51 10.87 7.61
N GLU A 842 -31.51 10.12 7.18
CA GLU A 842 -30.59 9.39 8.07
C GLU A 842 -29.77 10.34 8.95
N LEU A 843 -29.20 11.41 8.35
CA LEU A 843 -28.45 12.42 9.10
C LEU A 843 -29.34 13.09 10.14
N VAL A 844 -30.57 13.48 9.76
CA VAL A 844 -31.54 14.09 10.69
C VAL A 844 -31.86 13.16 11.86
N SER A 845 -32.06 11.86 11.62
CA SER A 845 -32.35 10.88 12.67
C SER A 845 -31.21 10.79 13.68
N ARG A 846 -29.95 10.71 13.21
CA ARG A 846 -28.78 10.61 14.08
C ARG A 846 -28.50 11.90 14.86
N VAL A 847 -28.69 13.05 14.23
CA VAL A 847 -28.56 14.36 14.90
C VAL A 847 -29.63 14.53 15.98
N ARG A 848 -30.85 14.06 15.74
CA ARG A 848 -31.96 14.07 16.70
C ARG A 848 -31.64 13.24 17.94
N GLU A 849 -31.19 12.00 17.74
CA GLU A 849 -30.79 11.10 18.82
C GLU A 849 -29.65 11.70 19.66
N LEU A 850 -28.64 12.29 19.02
CA LEU A 850 -27.53 12.94 19.73
C LEU A 850 -27.97 14.18 20.54
N TYR A 851 -28.89 14.99 20.01
CA TYR A 851 -29.44 16.15 20.73
C TYR A 851 -30.28 15.72 21.95
N GLN A 852 -31.07 14.66 21.83
CA GLN A 852 -31.88 14.16 22.95
C GLN A 852 -31.04 13.52 24.06
N THR A 853 -29.98 12.82 23.69
CA THR A 853 -29.16 12.05 24.65
C THR A 853 -28.05 12.86 25.29
N ARG A 854 -27.45 13.84 24.58
CA ARG A 854 -26.16 14.41 25.01
C ARG A 854 -25.94 15.89 24.77
N VAL A 855 -26.39 16.46 23.65
CA VAL A 855 -26.14 17.88 23.31
C VAL A 855 -27.36 18.73 23.66
N SER A 856 -27.25 19.64 24.62
CA SER A 856 -28.37 20.50 25.05
C SER A 856 -28.50 21.82 24.28
N ASP A 857 -27.49 22.21 23.50
CA ASP A 857 -27.48 23.48 22.77
C ASP A 857 -28.38 23.39 21.52
N VAL A 858 -29.44 24.19 21.49
CA VAL A 858 -30.42 24.23 20.40
C VAL A 858 -29.80 24.65 19.05
N ARG A 859 -28.66 25.35 19.07
CA ARG A 859 -27.93 25.73 17.84
C ARG A 859 -27.49 24.53 17.01
N PHE A 860 -27.33 23.38 17.65
CA PHE A 860 -26.99 22.11 17.01
C PHE A 860 -28.04 21.66 15.99
N LEU A 861 -29.31 22.02 16.20
CA LEU A 861 -30.42 21.66 15.30
C LEU A 861 -30.56 22.60 14.10
N ILE A 862 -29.98 23.80 14.14
CA ILE A 862 -30.14 24.84 13.10
C ILE A 862 -29.81 24.30 11.69
N PRO A 863 -28.70 23.57 11.49
CA PRO A 863 -28.34 23.07 10.16
C PRO A 863 -29.33 22.06 9.56
N VAL A 864 -30.02 21.29 10.41
CA VAL A 864 -30.93 20.20 10.00
C VAL A 864 -32.41 20.57 10.09
N LEU A 865 -32.76 21.84 10.37
CA LEU A 865 -34.13 22.29 10.59
C LEU A 865 -35.11 21.86 9.50
N ASN A 866 -34.71 21.92 8.23
CA ASN A 866 -35.58 21.61 7.10
C ASN A 866 -35.89 20.11 6.95
N GLY A 867 -35.18 19.24 7.67
CA GLY A 867 -35.45 17.80 7.70
C GLY A 867 -36.24 17.34 8.94
N LEU A 868 -36.46 18.22 9.92
CA LEU A 868 -37.23 17.90 11.13
C LEU A 868 -38.73 17.89 10.84
N THR A 869 -39.51 17.17 11.66
CA THR A 869 -40.96 17.19 11.55
C THR A 869 -41.55 18.48 12.11
N LYS A 870 -42.76 18.84 11.67
CA LYS A 870 -43.50 20.01 12.16
C LYS A 870 -43.56 20.10 13.69
N GLN A 871 -43.86 18.98 14.36
CA GLN A 871 -43.99 18.93 15.82
C GLN A 871 -42.66 19.24 16.52
N GLU A 872 -41.55 18.74 15.97
CA GLU A 872 -40.21 18.92 16.54
C GLU A 872 -39.73 20.36 16.39
N VAL A 873 -39.97 20.98 15.24
CA VAL A 873 -39.64 22.40 15.04
C VAL A 873 -40.43 23.28 16.01
N ILE A 874 -41.73 23.01 16.19
CA ILE A 874 -42.56 23.75 17.17
C ILE A 874 -42.05 23.56 18.60
N ALA A 875 -41.60 22.35 18.96
CA ALA A 875 -41.03 22.07 20.28
C ALA A 875 -39.69 22.80 20.52
N ALA A 876 -38.87 22.96 19.48
CA ALA A 876 -37.58 23.66 19.55
C ALA A 876 -37.71 25.21 19.46
N LEU A 877 -38.80 25.71 18.87
CA LEU A 877 -39.03 27.14 18.60
C LEU A 877 -38.84 28.05 19.83
N PRO A 878 -39.36 27.73 21.04
CA PRO A 878 -39.17 28.57 22.22
C PRO A 878 -37.70 28.73 22.65
N LYS A 879 -36.87 27.72 22.38
CA LYS A 879 -35.42 27.77 22.65
C LYS A 879 -34.69 28.55 21.56
N LEU A 880 -35.10 28.41 20.30
CA LEU A 880 -34.51 29.11 19.15
C LEU A 880 -34.70 30.64 19.24
N ILE A 881 -35.89 31.11 19.63
CA ILE A 881 -36.18 32.56 19.73
C ILE A 881 -35.45 33.27 20.89
N LYS A 882 -34.87 32.52 21.84
CA LYS A 882 -34.02 33.08 22.91
C LYS A 882 -32.61 33.40 22.43
N LEU A 883 -32.23 32.97 21.22
CA LEU A 883 -30.92 33.25 20.64
C LEU A 883 -30.80 34.72 20.19
N ASN A 884 -29.61 35.12 19.76
CA ASN A 884 -29.37 36.44 19.22
C ASN A 884 -30.23 36.69 17.96
N ASN A 885 -30.71 37.92 17.79
CA ASN A 885 -31.63 38.34 16.72
C ASN A 885 -31.12 38.00 15.31
N ILE A 886 -29.80 38.02 15.10
CA ILE A 886 -29.15 37.63 13.83
C ILE A 886 -29.37 36.14 13.56
N VAL A 887 -29.17 35.29 14.58
CA VAL A 887 -29.34 33.84 14.49
C VAL A 887 -30.82 33.49 14.33
N VAL A 888 -31.72 34.19 15.03
CA VAL A 888 -33.18 34.02 14.86
C VAL A 888 -33.61 34.34 13.43
N LYS A 889 -33.05 35.41 12.84
CA LYS A 889 -33.31 35.73 11.43
C LYS A 889 -32.82 34.64 10.48
N GLU A 890 -31.63 34.07 10.72
CA GLU A 890 -31.10 32.96 9.94
C GLU A 890 -32.00 31.71 10.04
N VAL A 891 -32.44 31.36 11.25
CA VAL A 891 -33.38 30.26 11.52
C VAL A 891 -34.67 30.45 10.73
N PHE A 892 -35.26 31.65 10.76
CA PHE A 892 -36.47 31.94 10.00
C PHE A 892 -36.22 31.88 8.50
N ASN A 893 -35.09 32.40 8.01
CA ASN A 893 -34.80 32.31 6.59
C ASN A 893 -34.63 30.86 6.12
N ARG A 894 -34.08 29.98 6.96
CA ARG A 894 -33.92 28.56 6.65
C ARG A 894 -35.26 27.83 6.65
N LEU A 895 -36.11 28.09 7.65
CA LEU A 895 -37.48 27.58 7.73
C LEU A 895 -38.40 28.15 6.64
N LEU A 896 -38.17 29.36 6.16
CA LEU A 896 -38.99 29.98 5.11
C LEU A 896 -38.43 29.73 3.70
N GLY A 897 -37.27 29.06 3.59
CA GLY A 897 -36.62 28.75 2.32
C GLY A 897 -36.01 29.95 1.59
N THR A 898 -35.84 31.09 2.26
CA THR A 898 -35.41 32.36 1.63
C THR A 898 -33.90 32.49 1.41
N LEU A 899 -33.08 31.57 1.94
CA LEU A 899 -31.60 31.62 1.82
C LEU A 899 -31.05 31.18 0.45
N ASN A 900 -31.77 30.36 -0.33
CA ASN A 900 -31.20 29.62 -1.47
C ASN A 900 -31.96 29.82 -2.81
N ASN A 901 -32.60 30.96 -3.01
CA ASN A 901 -33.37 31.22 -4.24
C ASN A 901 -32.55 31.20 -5.55
N ASP A 902 -31.20 31.18 -5.48
CA ASP A 902 -30.31 31.13 -6.66
C ASP A 902 -30.10 29.72 -7.24
N THR A 903 -30.44 28.63 -6.53
CA THR A 903 -30.08 27.26 -6.98
C THR A 903 -31.23 26.44 -7.59
N GLY A 904 -32.44 26.99 -7.69
CA GLY A 904 -33.57 26.33 -8.40
C GLY A 904 -34.11 25.03 -7.77
N VAL A 905 -33.62 24.60 -6.60
CA VAL A 905 -34.12 23.43 -5.88
C VAL A 905 -35.22 23.85 -4.90
N SER A 906 -36.44 23.36 -5.13
CA SER A 906 -37.59 23.62 -4.25
C SER A 906 -37.39 22.87 -2.92
N HIS A 907 -36.98 23.59 -1.88
CA HIS A 907 -36.87 23.03 -0.53
C HIS A 907 -38.26 22.96 0.12
N THR A 908 -38.72 21.77 0.47
CA THR A 908 -39.94 21.58 1.25
C THR A 908 -39.66 21.93 2.72
N SER A 909 -40.07 23.11 3.15
CA SER A 909 -40.04 23.46 4.57
C SER A 909 -41.06 22.65 5.38
N PRO A 910 -40.75 22.23 6.62
CA PRO A 910 -41.70 21.57 7.51
C PRO A 910 -42.80 22.50 8.06
N LEU A 911 -42.67 23.83 7.87
CA LEU A 911 -43.64 24.83 8.32
C LEU A 911 -43.95 25.82 7.20
N THR A 912 -45.23 26.03 6.93
CA THR A 912 -45.66 27.17 6.10
C THR A 912 -45.46 28.49 6.86
N PRO A 913 -45.34 29.63 6.16
CA PRO A 913 -45.24 30.93 6.81
C PRO A 913 -46.40 31.21 7.78
N ALA A 914 -47.62 30.80 7.42
CA ALA A 914 -48.79 30.93 8.27
C ALA A 914 -48.65 30.10 9.55
N GLU A 915 -48.24 28.84 9.44
CA GLU A 915 -48.04 27.95 10.58
C GLU A 915 -46.93 28.43 11.52
N LEU A 916 -45.85 29.01 10.99
CA LEU A 916 -44.78 29.58 11.82
C LEU A 916 -45.30 30.73 12.69
N LEU A 917 -46.05 31.67 12.08
CA LEU A 917 -46.59 32.81 12.82
C LEU A 917 -47.65 32.38 13.83
N ILE A 918 -48.48 31.38 13.50
CA ILE A 918 -49.43 30.75 14.43
C ILE A 918 -48.67 30.09 15.59
N ALA A 919 -47.64 29.30 15.30
CA ALA A 919 -46.85 28.61 16.31
C ALA A 919 -46.20 29.59 17.30
N LEU A 920 -45.68 30.73 16.83
CA LEU A 920 -45.15 31.78 17.70
C LEU A 920 -46.19 32.34 18.68
N HIS A 921 -47.45 32.48 18.25
CA HIS A 921 -48.54 32.98 19.12
C HIS A 921 -49.03 31.94 20.13
N ASN A 922 -48.80 30.66 19.87
CA ASN A 922 -49.17 29.56 20.75
C ASN A 922 -48.07 29.16 21.74
N ILE A 923 -46.92 29.87 21.75
CA ILE A 923 -45.87 29.64 22.74
C ILE A 923 -46.37 30.08 24.11
N ASP A 924 -46.42 29.14 25.04
CA ASP A 924 -46.76 29.42 26.44
C ASP A 924 -45.73 30.37 27.08
N SER A 925 -46.25 31.31 27.86
CA SER A 925 -45.50 32.29 28.65
C SER A 925 -44.46 31.67 29.60
N SER A 926 -44.68 30.42 30.03
CA SER A 926 -43.73 29.66 30.85
C SER A 926 -42.46 29.24 30.09
N LYS A 927 -42.55 29.05 28.76
CA LYS A 927 -41.46 28.50 27.93
C LYS A 927 -40.59 29.61 27.32
N ALA A 928 -41.15 30.76 27.01
CA ALA A 928 -40.41 31.92 26.53
C ALA A 928 -41.06 33.23 26.96
N GLU A 929 -40.23 34.22 27.30
CA GLU A 929 -40.70 35.57 27.63
C GLU A 929 -41.45 36.21 26.45
N LEU A 930 -42.54 36.90 26.75
CA LEU A 930 -43.39 37.59 25.78
C LEU A 930 -42.60 38.55 24.88
N MET A 931 -41.54 39.18 25.40
CA MET A 931 -40.67 40.08 24.65
C MET A 931 -39.92 39.38 23.52
N ASN A 932 -39.50 38.13 23.71
CA ASN A 932 -38.81 37.35 22.66
C ASN A 932 -39.78 36.95 21.55
N VAL A 933 -41.03 36.60 21.91
CA VAL A 933 -42.10 36.34 20.95
C VAL A 933 -42.45 37.60 20.15
N ILE A 934 -42.54 38.77 20.79
CA ILE A 934 -42.77 40.05 20.11
C ILE A 934 -41.63 40.38 19.12
N LYS A 935 -40.37 40.16 19.50
CA LYS A 935 -39.23 40.37 18.58
C LYS A 935 -39.30 39.41 17.39
N ALA A 936 -39.57 38.12 17.64
CA ALA A 936 -39.72 37.10 16.61
C ALA A 936 -40.85 37.42 15.62
N THR A 937 -42.04 37.77 16.11
CA THR A 937 -43.16 38.19 15.25
C THR A 937 -42.83 39.43 14.43
N THR A 938 -42.13 40.42 15.01
CA THR A 938 -41.65 41.60 14.27
C THR A 938 -40.71 41.23 13.13
N LEU A 939 -39.81 40.26 13.30
CA LEU A 939 -38.95 39.75 12.23
C LEU A 939 -39.75 39.10 11.10
N CYS A 940 -40.80 38.33 11.41
CA CYS A 940 -41.70 37.78 10.39
C CYS A 940 -42.34 38.90 9.55
N PHE A 941 -42.86 39.95 10.20
CA PHE A 941 -43.47 41.10 9.51
C PHE A 941 -42.48 41.94 8.70
N ALA A 942 -41.17 41.85 8.94
CA ALA A 942 -40.16 42.53 8.14
C ALA A 942 -40.02 41.90 6.74
N GLU A 943 -40.30 40.61 6.59
CA GLU A 943 -40.18 39.84 5.34
C GLU A 943 -41.49 39.89 4.52
N LYS A 944 -41.81 41.07 3.98
CA LYS A 944 -43.07 41.37 3.23
C LYS A 944 -43.30 40.50 1.99
N GLN A 945 -42.23 39.90 1.45
CA GLN A 945 -42.29 39.00 0.29
C GLN A 945 -42.91 37.64 0.65
N VAL A 946 -42.76 37.22 1.91
CA VAL A 946 -43.23 35.92 2.39
C VAL A 946 -44.56 36.07 3.13
N PHE A 947 -44.69 37.08 4.00
CA PHE A 947 -45.90 37.35 4.78
C PHE A 947 -46.85 38.30 4.04
N THR A 948 -47.45 37.80 2.96
CA THR A 948 -48.39 38.55 2.11
C THR A 948 -49.75 38.79 2.78
N GLN A 949 -50.56 39.65 2.15
CA GLN A 949 -51.94 39.91 2.58
C GLN A 949 -52.77 38.64 2.79
N GLU A 950 -52.69 37.68 1.86
CA GLU A 950 -53.41 36.41 1.89
C GLU A 950 -52.93 35.52 3.05
N THR A 951 -51.60 35.40 3.21
CA THR A 951 -50.98 34.61 4.28
C THR A 951 -51.39 35.12 5.66
N LEU A 952 -51.35 36.44 5.85
CA LEU A 952 -51.74 37.07 7.12
C LEU A 952 -53.25 36.93 7.40
N ALA A 953 -54.11 36.93 6.37
CA ALA A 953 -55.54 36.66 6.54
C ALA A 953 -55.78 35.24 7.07
N VAL A 954 -55.08 34.23 6.53
CA VAL A 954 -55.13 32.84 7.02
C VAL A 954 -54.67 32.75 8.47
N VAL A 955 -53.57 33.42 8.83
CA VAL A 955 -53.07 33.46 10.22
C VAL A 955 -54.11 34.05 11.17
N ILE A 956 -54.66 35.22 10.84
CA ILE A 956 -55.64 35.90 11.69
C ILE A 956 -56.90 35.04 11.85
N GLN A 957 -57.39 34.44 10.75
CA GLN A 957 -58.55 33.55 10.77
C GLN A 957 -58.34 32.40 11.76
N HIS A 958 -57.17 31.75 11.71
CA HIS A 958 -56.87 30.61 12.56
C HIS A 958 -56.67 31.02 14.04
N LEU A 959 -55.95 32.11 14.31
CA LEU A 959 -55.70 32.58 15.67
C LEU A 959 -57.00 32.95 16.42
N VAL A 960 -58.03 33.42 15.71
CA VAL A 960 -59.36 33.72 16.28
C VAL A 960 -60.10 32.45 16.69
N GLU A 961 -59.79 31.32 16.06
CA GLU A 961 -60.42 30.03 16.34
C GLU A 961 -59.84 29.35 17.59
N ILE A 962 -58.61 29.68 17.97
CA ILE A 962 -57.90 29.16 19.16
C ILE A 962 -58.61 29.59 20.46
N ASN A 963 -58.69 28.67 21.44
CA ASN A 963 -59.27 28.91 22.75
C ASN A 963 -58.34 28.35 23.86
N PRO A 964 -57.90 29.15 24.85
CA PRO A 964 -58.12 30.59 25.03
C PRO A 964 -57.48 31.46 23.93
N LEU A 965 -57.99 32.68 23.74
CA LEU A 965 -57.49 33.58 22.69
C LEU A 965 -56.02 33.96 22.95
N PRO A 966 -55.13 33.87 21.94
CA PRO A 966 -53.72 34.25 22.09
C PRO A 966 -53.56 35.73 22.45
N THR A 967 -52.72 36.04 23.46
CA THR A 967 -52.55 37.40 23.99
C THR A 967 -52.08 38.42 22.93
N LEU A 968 -51.27 37.98 21.95
CA LEU A 968 -50.71 38.83 20.90
C LEU A 968 -51.60 38.96 19.65
N LEU A 969 -52.78 38.30 19.61
CA LEU A 969 -53.68 38.30 18.45
C LEU A 969 -53.95 39.70 17.91
N MET A 970 -54.44 40.61 18.77
CA MET A 970 -54.83 41.94 18.30
C MET A 970 -53.63 42.80 17.89
N ARG A 971 -52.43 42.54 18.43
CA ARG A 971 -51.21 43.19 17.97
C ARG A 971 -50.92 42.78 16.52
N THR A 972 -51.04 41.50 16.20
CA THR A 972 -50.85 40.96 14.85
C THR A 972 -51.92 41.48 13.90
N VAL A 973 -53.19 41.59 14.32
CA VAL A 973 -54.26 42.22 13.52
C VAL A 973 -53.93 43.68 13.20
N LEU A 974 -53.55 44.46 14.22
CA LEU A 974 -53.19 45.88 14.06
C LEU A 974 -51.96 46.07 13.16
N GLN A 975 -50.96 45.21 13.29
CA GLN A 975 -49.73 45.24 12.50
C GLN A 975 -50.02 44.87 11.04
N SER A 976 -50.77 43.79 10.79
CA SER A 976 -51.25 43.40 9.45
C SER A 976 -52.03 44.51 8.76
N LEU A 977 -52.94 45.20 9.47
CA LEU A 977 -53.67 46.36 8.92
C LEU A 977 -52.77 47.55 8.61
N SER A 978 -51.68 47.73 9.35
CA SER A 978 -50.72 48.80 9.10
C SER A 978 -49.88 48.52 7.86
N SER A 979 -49.54 47.26 7.62
CA SER A 979 -48.76 46.82 6.46
C SER A 979 -49.61 46.64 5.19
N TYR A 980 -50.87 46.20 5.32
CA TYR A 980 -51.79 45.90 4.23
C TYR A 980 -53.20 46.47 4.51
N PRO A 981 -53.46 47.74 4.14
CA PRO A 981 -54.75 48.39 4.39
C PRO A 981 -55.97 47.70 3.74
N GLY A 982 -55.75 46.92 2.67
CA GLY A 982 -56.80 46.17 1.97
C GLY A 982 -57.46 45.05 2.80
N LEU A 983 -56.92 44.70 3.97
CA LEU A 983 -57.52 43.74 4.90
C LEU A 983 -58.66 44.32 5.74
N SER A 984 -58.97 45.62 5.63
CA SER A 984 -59.98 46.29 6.45
C SER A 984 -61.32 45.54 6.49
N GLY A 985 -61.89 45.21 5.32
CA GLY A 985 -63.16 44.48 5.22
C GLY A 985 -63.11 43.07 5.84
N PHE A 986 -61.99 42.36 5.70
CA PHE A 986 -61.79 41.06 6.33
C PHE A 986 -61.70 41.18 7.86
N VAL A 987 -60.91 42.14 8.37
CA VAL A 987 -60.76 42.36 9.81
C VAL A 987 -62.08 42.77 10.46
N MET A 988 -62.92 43.53 9.76
CA MET A 988 -64.27 43.87 10.22
C MET A 988 -65.11 42.62 10.52
N ASN A 989 -65.08 41.59 9.67
CA ASN A 989 -65.74 40.31 9.91
C ASN A 989 -65.11 39.55 11.10
N ILE A 990 -63.78 39.63 11.26
CA ILE A 990 -63.08 39.04 12.41
C ILE A 990 -63.50 39.70 13.73
N LEU A 991 -63.61 41.03 13.77
CA LEU A 991 -64.06 41.76 14.95
C LEU A 991 -65.48 41.33 15.37
N GLN A 992 -66.40 41.12 14.42
CA GLN A 992 -67.74 40.58 14.71
C GLN A 992 -67.67 39.19 15.35
N ARG A 993 -66.83 38.28 14.82
CA ARG A 993 -66.66 36.94 15.39
C ARG A 993 -66.04 36.97 16.79
N LEU A 994 -65.15 37.92 17.08
CA LEU A 994 -64.56 38.10 18.42
C LEU A 994 -65.59 38.53 19.47
N ILE A 995 -66.63 39.27 19.08
CA ILE A 995 -67.76 39.60 19.97
C ILE A 995 -68.49 38.32 20.40
N MET A 996 -68.77 37.42 19.44
CA MET A 996 -69.40 36.12 19.75
C MET A 996 -68.56 35.26 20.71
N LYS A 997 -67.23 35.44 20.71
CA LYS A 997 -66.28 34.76 21.61
C LYS A 997 -66.04 35.51 22.94
N GLN A 998 -66.79 36.56 23.24
CA GLN A 998 -66.67 37.34 24.48
C GLN A 998 -65.25 37.88 24.72
N VAL A 999 -64.67 38.55 23.71
CA VAL A 999 -63.29 39.08 23.73
C VAL A 999 -62.93 39.92 24.97
N TRP A 1000 -63.90 40.55 25.63
CA TRP A 1000 -63.73 41.32 26.87
C TRP A 1000 -63.26 40.49 28.07
N LYS A 1001 -63.40 39.15 28.04
CA LYS A 1001 -62.84 38.26 29.07
C LYS A 1001 -61.30 38.19 29.04
N PHE A 1002 -60.66 38.69 27.99
CA PHE A 1002 -59.21 38.69 27.81
C PHE A 1002 -58.68 40.13 27.78
N PRO A 1003 -58.21 40.72 28.91
CA PRO A 1003 -57.95 42.15 29.02
C PRO A 1003 -57.01 42.74 27.95
N LYS A 1004 -55.92 42.04 27.62
CA LYS A 1004 -54.95 42.49 26.59
C LYS A 1004 -55.49 42.42 25.17
N VAL A 1005 -56.31 41.41 24.88
CA VAL A 1005 -56.97 41.25 23.57
C VAL A 1005 -58.09 42.28 23.45
N TRP A 1006 -58.84 42.55 24.53
CA TRP A 1006 -59.86 43.60 24.59
C TRP A 1006 -59.30 45.00 24.34
N GLU A 1007 -58.16 45.33 24.96
CA GLU A 1007 -57.46 46.60 24.71
C GLU A 1007 -57.11 46.76 23.22
N GLY A 1008 -56.60 45.70 22.60
CA GLY A 1008 -56.30 45.69 21.17
C GLY A 1008 -57.55 45.78 20.28
N PHE A 1009 -58.66 45.14 20.67
CA PHE A 1009 -59.95 45.19 19.97
C PHE A 1009 -60.46 46.63 19.87
N VAL A 1010 -60.51 47.34 21.00
CA VAL A 1010 -60.95 48.74 21.05
C VAL A 1010 -60.06 49.65 20.20
N LYS A 1011 -58.72 49.48 20.27
CA LYS A 1011 -57.77 50.21 19.41
C LYS A 1011 -57.98 49.91 17.92
N CYS A 1012 -58.32 48.68 17.56
CA CYS A 1012 -58.62 48.30 16.18
C CYS A 1012 -59.92 48.96 15.68
N CYS A 1013 -60.97 48.97 16.50
CA CYS A 1013 -62.21 49.69 16.21
C CYS A 1013 -61.97 51.20 16.04
N GLN A 1014 -61.10 51.81 16.85
CA GLN A 1014 -60.74 53.22 16.69
C GLN A 1014 -60.02 53.50 15.36
N LYS A 1015 -59.13 52.59 14.92
CA LYS A 1015 -58.35 52.75 13.69
C LYS A 1015 -59.19 52.56 12.42
N LEU A 1016 -60.22 51.72 12.45
CA LEU A 1016 -61.08 51.40 11.30
C LEU A 1016 -62.33 52.29 11.21
N GLN A 1017 -62.35 53.44 11.90
CA GLN A 1017 -63.44 54.42 11.74
C GLN A 1017 -63.52 54.93 10.29
N PRO A 1018 -64.72 55.09 9.71
CA PRO A 1018 -66.05 54.92 10.31
C PRO A 1018 -66.63 53.49 10.22
N GLN A 1019 -65.97 52.58 9.50
CA GLN A 1019 -66.51 51.24 9.20
C GLN A 1019 -66.75 50.41 10.47
N SER A 1020 -65.93 50.61 11.51
CA SER A 1020 -66.03 49.93 12.81
C SER A 1020 -67.32 50.18 13.58
N PHE A 1021 -68.07 51.25 13.29
CA PHE A 1021 -69.28 51.62 14.04
C PHE A 1021 -70.36 50.54 14.02
N ALA A 1022 -70.52 49.83 12.89
CA ALA A 1022 -71.47 48.72 12.79
C ALA A 1022 -71.14 47.55 13.74
N VAL A 1023 -69.87 47.37 14.09
CA VAL A 1023 -69.39 46.31 14.99
C VAL A 1023 -69.46 46.76 16.45
N VAL A 1024 -69.14 48.02 16.73
CA VAL A 1024 -69.27 48.61 18.07
C VAL A 1024 -70.72 48.58 18.55
N LEU A 1025 -71.69 48.80 17.64
CA LEU A 1025 -73.13 48.71 17.94
C LEU A 1025 -73.64 47.29 18.21
N GLN A 1026 -72.83 46.24 17.98
CA GLN A 1026 -73.17 44.86 18.30
C GLN A 1026 -72.69 44.43 19.70
N LEU A 1027 -71.97 45.30 20.42
CA LEU A 1027 -71.49 45.02 21.78
C LEU A 1027 -72.65 45.09 22.79
N PRO A 1028 -72.62 44.27 23.86
CA PRO A 1028 -73.57 44.44 24.95
C PRO A 1028 -73.33 45.76 25.71
N PRO A 1029 -74.36 46.32 26.38
CA PRO A 1029 -74.34 47.67 26.94
C PRO A 1029 -73.18 47.95 27.91
N GLN A 1030 -72.86 47.00 28.80
CA GLN A 1030 -71.77 47.15 29.76
C GLN A 1030 -70.40 47.24 29.06
N GLN A 1031 -70.15 46.39 28.07
CA GLN A 1031 -68.88 46.36 27.33
C GLN A 1031 -68.74 47.55 26.38
N LEU A 1032 -69.85 48.07 25.85
CA LEU A 1032 -69.87 49.31 25.07
C LEU A 1032 -69.45 50.51 25.93
N ALA A 1033 -69.95 50.59 27.17
CA ALA A 1033 -69.55 51.62 28.12
C ALA A 1033 -68.04 51.53 28.45
N ASP A 1034 -67.51 50.33 28.66
CA ASP A 1034 -66.08 50.12 28.92
C ASP A 1034 -65.19 50.44 27.71
N ALA A 1035 -65.66 50.17 26.49
CA ALA A 1035 -64.95 50.57 25.26
C ALA A 1035 -64.88 52.11 25.12
N PHE A 1036 -65.92 52.84 25.51
CA PHE A 1036 -65.92 54.31 25.55
C PHE A 1036 -65.02 54.88 26.64
N LYS A 1037 -64.95 54.24 27.82
CA LYS A 1037 -63.99 54.61 28.86
C LYS A 1037 -62.54 54.45 28.38
N MET A 1038 -62.26 53.38 27.63
CA MET A 1038 -60.92 53.08 27.14
C MET A 1038 -60.53 53.90 25.89
N SER A 1039 -61.50 54.44 25.15
CA SER A 1039 -61.27 55.30 23.97
C SER A 1039 -62.28 56.45 23.88
N SER A 1040 -61.92 57.61 24.44
CA SER A 1040 -62.80 58.79 24.52
C SER A 1040 -63.27 59.31 23.15
N GLY A 1041 -62.42 59.28 22.12
CA GLY A 1041 -62.76 59.73 20.77
C GLY A 1041 -63.69 58.80 19.96
N LEU A 1042 -63.98 57.58 20.43
CA LEU A 1042 -64.87 56.64 19.74
C LEU A 1042 -66.35 57.02 19.95
N LYS A 1043 -66.69 57.55 21.13
CA LYS A 1043 -68.06 57.93 21.51
C LYS A 1043 -68.58 59.10 20.66
N GLU A 1044 -67.83 60.20 20.60
CA GLU A 1044 -68.22 61.41 19.87
C GLU A 1044 -68.44 61.12 18.37
N ARG A 1045 -67.52 60.36 17.75
CA ARG A 1045 -67.57 60.00 16.34
C ARG A 1045 -68.72 59.04 16.00
N LEU A 1046 -69.06 58.11 16.90
CA LEU A 1046 -70.20 57.21 16.75
C LEU A 1046 -71.53 57.96 16.87
N VAL A 1047 -71.63 58.91 17.81
CA VAL A 1047 -72.80 59.77 17.98
C VAL A 1047 -73.05 60.59 16.71
N SER A 1048 -72.03 61.26 16.17
CA SER A 1048 -72.15 62.02 14.90
C SER A 1048 -72.54 61.15 13.70
N HIS A 1049 -72.24 59.85 13.72
CA HIS A 1049 -72.64 58.93 12.66
C HIS A 1049 -74.11 58.47 12.80
N ILE A 1050 -74.57 58.23 14.03
CA ILE A 1050 -75.96 57.84 14.33
C ILE A 1050 -76.93 59.02 14.12
N GLU A 1051 -76.47 60.25 14.33
CA GLU A 1051 -77.24 61.47 14.02
C GLU A 1051 -77.61 61.58 12.53
N GLN A 1052 -76.81 60.96 11.64
CA GLN A 1052 -77.03 60.91 10.19
C GLN A 1052 -78.02 59.80 9.76
N PHE A 1053 -78.50 58.95 10.68
CA PHE A 1053 -79.43 57.85 10.37
C PHE A 1053 -80.88 58.32 10.27
N THR A 1054 -81.65 57.65 9.41
CA THR A 1054 -83.11 57.81 9.33
C THR A 1054 -83.81 57.23 10.57
N GLU A 1055 -85.01 57.74 10.91
CA GLU A 1055 -85.80 57.29 12.08
C GLU A 1055 -85.97 55.75 12.13
N ASN A 1056 -86.20 55.11 10.97
CA ASN A 1056 -86.31 53.65 10.87
C ASN A 1056 -85.01 52.90 11.20
N GLN A 1057 -83.84 53.50 10.93
CA GLN A 1057 -82.53 52.90 11.24
C GLN A 1057 -82.17 53.06 12.72
N LYS A 1058 -82.59 54.16 13.36
CA LYS A 1058 -82.45 54.36 14.81
C LYS A 1058 -83.30 53.37 15.62
N ALA A 1059 -84.46 52.98 15.10
CA ALA A 1059 -85.35 51.99 15.73
C ALA A 1059 -84.78 50.56 15.77
N HIS A 1060 -83.79 50.23 14.92
CA HIS A 1060 -83.13 48.91 14.91
C HIS A 1060 -82.00 48.78 15.96
N ILE A 1061 -81.69 49.85 16.70
CA ILE A 1061 -80.69 49.84 17.77
C ILE A 1061 -81.40 49.57 19.10
N SER A 1062 -80.91 48.58 19.86
CA SER A 1062 -81.43 48.23 21.19
C SER A 1062 -81.50 49.44 22.13
N SER A 1063 -82.59 49.55 22.91
CA SER A 1063 -82.80 50.64 23.87
C SER A 1063 -81.66 50.77 24.89
N GLY A 1064 -81.14 49.64 25.39
CA GLY A 1064 -80.01 49.62 26.32
C GLY A 1064 -78.68 50.08 25.72
N ILE A 1065 -78.51 49.98 24.40
CA ILE A 1065 -77.33 50.49 23.68
C ILE A 1065 -77.46 52.01 23.47
N MET A 1066 -78.66 52.48 23.13
CA MET A 1066 -78.97 53.91 23.00
C MET A 1066 -78.82 54.65 24.33
N ASP A 1067 -79.19 54.04 25.46
CA ASP A 1067 -79.02 54.62 26.79
C ASP A 1067 -77.53 54.85 27.15
N VAL A 1068 -76.64 53.91 26.81
CA VAL A 1068 -75.18 54.05 26.99
C VAL A 1068 -74.60 55.16 26.11
N ILE A 1069 -75.06 55.24 24.84
CA ILE A 1069 -74.61 56.25 23.87
C ILE A 1069 -75.02 57.67 24.32
N GLN A 1070 -76.24 57.81 24.84
CA GLN A 1070 -76.77 59.06 25.40
C GLN A 1070 -76.21 59.40 26.79
N GLY A 1071 -75.37 58.53 27.38
CA GLY A 1071 -74.67 58.77 28.64
C GLY A 1071 -75.49 58.49 29.90
N LYS A 1072 -76.58 57.72 29.82
CA LYS A 1072 -77.28 57.22 31.01
C LYS A 1072 -76.51 56.03 31.60
N GLN A 1073 -76.39 55.99 32.93
CA GLN A 1073 -75.73 54.90 33.64
C GLN A 1073 -76.50 53.58 33.42
N VAL A 1074 -75.79 52.54 33.00
CA VAL A 1074 -76.29 51.16 33.01
C VAL A 1074 -76.38 50.74 34.48
N VAL A 1075 -77.59 50.47 34.94
CA VAL A 1075 -77.85 49.92 36.28
C VAL A 1075 -77.46 48.45 36.25
N ASP A 1076 -76.53 48.04 37.13
CA ASP A 1076 -76.24 46.63 37.40
C ASP A 1076 -77.48 45.95 37.96
N LEU A 1077 -77.94 44.90 37.28
CA LEU A 1077 -78.68 43.83 37.94
C LEU A 1077 -77.65 42.76 38.30
N HIS A 1078 -77.00 42.98 39.44
CA HIS A 1078 -76.26 41.95 40.15
C HIS A 1078 -77.32 41.00 40.77
N ASP A 1079 -77.39 39.77 40.26
CA ASP A 1079 -77.95 38.65 41.03
C ASP A 1079 -76.85 38.24 42.01
N ASP A 1080 -76.98 38.73 43.24
CA ASP A 1080 -76.15 38.34 44.38
C ASP A 1080 -76.51 36.92 44.81
N PHE A 1081 -75.58 35.99 44.59
CA PHE A 1081 -75.33 34.92 45.56
C PHE A 1081 -73.83 34.90 45.86
N ASP A 1082 -73.51 35.48 47.01
CA ASP A 1082 -72.23 35.43 47.71
C ASP A 1082 -71.70 33.99 47.85
N ILE A 1083 -70.40 33.80 47.62
CA ILE A 1083 -69.46 33.29 48.64
C ILE A 1083 -68.11 33.95 48.37
N ALA A 1084 -67.62 34.64 49.41
CA ALA A 1084 -66.42 35.46 49.45
C ALA A 1084 -65.11 34.63 49.64
N PRO A 1085 -63.94 35.27 49.46
CA PRO A 1085 -62.62 34.65 49.26
C PRO A 1085 -61.73 34.73 50.51
N PRO A 1086 -60.46 34.29 50.39
CA PRO A 1086 -59.34 35.14 50.77
C PRO A 1086 -58.23 35.08 49.69
N GLY A 1087 -57.46 36.11 49.34
CA GLY A 1087 -57.05 37.32 50.03
C GLY A 1087 -55.55 37.47 49.72
N ASP A 1088 -55.16 38.49 48.98
CA ASP A 1088 -53.75 38.86 48.73
C ASP A 1088 -53.44 40.10 49.60
N PHE A 1089 -52.39 40.00 50.41
CA PHE A 1089 -51.75 41.14 51.08
C PHE A 1089 -50.30 41.23 50.62
N SER A 1090 -49.84 42.47 50.44
CA SER A 1090 -48.49 42.83 50.01
C SER A 1090 -47.68 43.47 51.16
N VAL A 1091 -46.35 43.38 50.98
CA VAL A 1091 -45.26 44.30 51.42
C VAL A 1091 -44.36 43.88 52.61
N ASP A 1092 -43.07 43.81 52.26
CA ASP A 1092 -41.79 43.98 52.98
C ASP A 1092 -41.30 43.04 54.10
N GLY A 1093 -40.23 42.31 53.75
CA GLY A 1093 -38.89 42.57 54.32
C GLY A 1093 -38.42 41.75 55.52
N LYS A 1094 -37.58 40.73 55.28
CA LYS A 1094 -36.17 40.66 55.75
C LYS A 1094 -35.53 39.30 55.49
N SER A 1095 -34.21 39.39 55.43
CA SER A 1095 -33.15 38.44 55.11
C SER A 1095 -33.02 37.21 56.02
N ASP A 1096 -32.33 36.23 55.42
CA ASP A 1096 -31.30 35.34 55.98
C ASP A 1096 -31.63 33.86 56.29
N GLU A 1097 -30.77 33.06 55.64
CA GLU A 1097 -30.18 31.78 56.05
C GLU A 1097 -30.96 30.45 55.89
N THR A 1098 -30.40 29.63 55.00
CA THR A 1098 -30.44 28.16 54.89
C THR A 1098 -29.90 27.49 56.18
N PRO A 1099 -30.04 26.16 56.48
CA PRO A 1099 -30.05 25.03 55.53
C PRO A 1099 -30.86 23.73 55.88
N VAL A 1100 -31.04 22.90 54.83
CA VAL A 1100 -30.94 21.42 54.70
C VAL A 1100 -30.96 20.47 55.92
N ALA A 1101 -31.85 19.46 55.89
CA ALA A 1101 -31.68 17.98 56.10
C ALA A 1101 -33.06 17.33 56.47
N ASP A 1102 -33.75 16.54 55.64
CA ASP A 1102 -33.68 15.06 55.38
C ASP A 1102 -34.08 14.17 56.60
N PRO A 1103 -34.56 12.90 56.50
CA PRO A 1103 -35.32 12.13 55.48
C PRO A 1103 -36.59 11.41 56.07
N SER A 1104 -37.50 10.88 55.23
CA SER A 1104 -38.05 9.50 55.35
C SER A 1104 -39.28 9.25 54.44
N GLU A 1105 -39.09 8.32 53.51
CA GLU A 1105 -40.03 7.52 52.67
C GLU A 1105 -41.34 7.01 53.31
N PRO A 1106 -42.28 6.35 52.57
CA PRO A 1106 -42.27 5.95 51.14
C PRO A 1106 -43.54 6.30 50.33
N ALA A 1107 -43.44 6.17 49.01
CA ALA A 1107 -44.54 6.14 48.04
C ALA A 1107 -45.10 4.71 47.83
N PRO A 1108 -46.35 4.55 47.35
CA PRO A 1108 -46.80 3.36 46.64
C PRO A 1108 -46.84 3.56 45.10
N PRO A 1109 -46.77 2.47 44.31
CA PRO A 1109 -46.31 2.49 42.92
C PRO A 1109 -47.43 2.55 41.88
N GLY A 1110 -47.11 3.05 40.68
CA GLY A 1110 -47.87 2.68 39.48
C GLY A 1110 -47.88 3.68 38.32
N MET A 1111 -47.05 3.36 37.31
CA MET A 1111 -47.13 3.73 35.89
C MET A 1111 -46.41 5.00 35.39
N ASP A 1112 -45.48 4.69 34.47
CA ASP A 1112 -44.69 5.44 33.48
C ASP A 1112 -43.59 6.40 33.93
#